data_AF-A0A352AXD1-F1
#
_entry.id   AF-A0A352AXD1-F1
#
_cell.length_a   1.000
_cell.length_b   1.000
_cell.length_c   1.000
_cell.angle_alpha   90.00
_cell.angle_beta   90.00
_cell.angle_gamma   90.00
#
_symmetry.space_group_name_H-M   'P 1'
#
loop_
_entity.id
_entity.type
_entity.pdbx_description
1 polymer ?
#
loop_
_entity_poly.entity_id
_entity_poly.type
_entity_poly.pdbx_seq_one_letter_code
_entity_poly.pdbx_strand_id
1 'polypeptide(L)'
;MFHMAKEKKSSVRTDTSTHEFVTSKLEEISDDVEIIDLSDMTPEEAAETLGGNEESSRKKHKKEKKKEKKEKKSAKDDIDIKESKENDVETEDAEQPNGDALTVGQTQKIERELAEIYENADGSLPDMQTFEKRKGGRFLRAFITVVLSLGFLGGAIWYGYTQLYHRDGAFVEDDVILSIGGEDMVAYGEEVRYRVRFKNAQGVPLDNSVLELRYPAGFVFESASKAPDADTNNMWTLGPLQEGDGEYIDISGKLYGDLNERQSFRVFLNYTPSNFSSTFQKVATQETSIAGAPLTVALIGPKQVAQGVATTFTIDVSPEKEAVGTLPPHLALVFDSEAPFVTQDMKPKEGATLTDRTWILDPTTHASTTTIYTITGAFAGGEETLIARAHLIGWQEGESIAEAHILASAEQEIAIEDQQLSVSLVANGSQQDITVQPGEHLNATIVVKNNTEEPLKNVRVRLMFDAPSVNGRSIMDWPSLEDEADGNIVGEQLSDTIRRGQITWSSAQIGDLRQLDPGEQLTIDVTIPIRSGEDVDLTAYESYVISLTGNAQYTLSDSEETAAGVPLVLTINSDTTFEVRDEADDDVHTFTWLLGNTFHPLKDIEAQVDFYGDVSFSQDDAVVPAGELTYDEKEKKLVWHIDEMPLSVDVLALQFPLTLNKANPSQTQLTSKVRVTAIDQVTGKQILLIGDEVGL
;
A
#
# COMPACT_ATOMS: atom_id res chain seq x y z
N MET A 1 -49.66 67.90 -1.50
CA MET A 1 -48.33 68.00 -0.85
C MET A 1 -47.60 66.73 -1.25
N PHE A 2 -46.63 66.70 -2.16
CA PHE A 2 -45.79 67.78 -2.70
C PHE A 2 -44.94 68.50 -1.65
N HIS A 3 -43.72 68.00 -1.44
CA HIS A 3 -42.44 68.66 -1.17
C HIS A 3 -41.44 67.59 -0.68
N MET A 4 -40.15 67.58 -1.04
CA MET A 4 -39.49 68.17 -2.22
C MET A 4 -38.14 67.44 -2.40
N ALA A 5 -37.66 67.29 -3.64
CA ALA A 5 -36.33 66.76 -3.90
C ALA A 5 -35.23 67.73 -3.40
N LYS A 6 -34.04 67.19 -3.14
CA LYS A 6 -32.83 68.01 -2.95
C LYS A 6 -31.63 67.32 -3.57
N GLU A 7 -31.31 67.70 -4.81
CA GLU A 7 -30.09 67.29 -5.50
C GLU A 7 -28.83 67.68 -4.69
N LYS A 8 -27.78 66.88 -4.82
CA LYS A 8 -26.40 67.36 -4.65
C LYS A 8 -25.59 66.92 -5.87
N LYS A 9 -24.84 67.85 -6.45
CA LYS A 9 -24.11 67.62 -7.70
C LYS A 9 -22.85 66.77 -7.48
N SER A 10 -22.50 66.08 -8.55
CA SER A 10 -21.21 65.46 -8.82
C SER A 10 -20.01 66.27 -8.31
N SER A 11 -19.05 65.54 -7.73
CA SER A 11 -17.63 65.76 -7.98
C SER A 11 -17.00 64.41 -8.32
N VAL A 12 -17.04 64.01 -9.60
CA VAL A 12 -16.24 62.88 -10.09
C VAL A 12 -14.78 63.20 -9.80
N ARG A 13 -14.11 62.30 -9.08
CA ARG A 13 -12.71 62.44 -8.70
C ARG A 13 -11.93 61.33 -9.37
N THR A 14 -11.39 61.61 -10.55
CA THR A 14 -10.39 60.78 -11.21
C THR A 14 -9.05 60.96 -10.50
N ASP A 15 -8.90 60.34 -9.32
CA ASP A 15 -7.59 60.15 -8.71
C ASP A 15 -6.90 59.02 -9.49
N THR A 16 -6.24 59.35 -10.60
CA THR A 16 -5.48 58.41 -11.42
C THR A 16 -4.33 57.80 -10.59
N SER A 17 -4.27 56.48 -10.47
CA SER A 17 -3.20 55.79 -9.75
C SER A 17 -1.85 56.00 -10.44
N THR A 18 -0.98 56.81 -9.84
CA THR A 18 0.40 56.99 -10.31
C THR A 18 1.26 55.82 -9.83
N HIS A 19 1.19 54.69 -10.54
CA HIS A 19 2.07 53.55 -10.31
C HIS A 19 3.52 53.93 -10.66
N GLU A 20 4.36 54.16 -9.64
CA GLU A 20 5.77 54.50 -9.82
C GLU A 20 6.60 53.21 -9.98
N PHE A 21 6.97 52.91 -11.23
CA PHE A 21 7.78 51.73 -11.56
C PHE A 21 9.22 51.88 -11.02
N VAL A 22 9.51 51.25 -9.89
CA VAL A 22 10.87 51.16 -9.34
C VAL A 22 11.68 50.16 -10.16
N THR A 23 12.32 50.62 -11.24
CA THR A 23 13.30 49.83 -11.97
C THR A 23 14.62 49.77 -11.19
N SER A 24 14.79 48.75 -10.36
CA SER A 24 16.10 48.40 -9.79
C SER A 24 17.04 48.01 -10.92
N LYS A 25 18.10 48.80 -11.15
CA LYS A 25 19.20 48.37 -12.01
C LYS A 25 19.95 47.21 -11.36
N LEU A 26 20.52 46.36 -12.21
CA LEU A 26 21.65 45.50 -11.82
C LEU A 26 22.77 46.38 -11.26
N GLU A 27 23.13 46.17 -10.00
CA GLU A 27 24.46 46.48 -9.50
C GLU A 27 25.36 45.28 -9.83
N GLU A 28 26.58 45.54 -10.31
CA GLU A 28 27.56 44.50 -10.59
C GLU A 28 28.01 43.88 -9.26
N ILE A 29 27.84 42.56 -9.11
CA ILE A 29 28.37 41.84 -7.95
C ILE A 29 29.90 41.90 -8.04
N SER A 30 30.53 42.48 -7.02
CA SER A 30 31.99 42.53 -6.92
C SER A 30 32.56 41.12 -6.78
N ASP A 31 33.53 40.77 -7.62
CA ASP A 31 34.44 39.67 -7.34
C ASP A 31 35.22 39.99 -6.05
N ASP A 32 34.95 39.24 -4.98
CA ASP A 32 35.83 39.05 -3.81
C ASP A 32 35.30 37.88 -2.97
N VAL A 33 35.42 36.66 -3.51
CA VAL A 33 35.23 35.40 -2.77
C VAL A 33 36.53 34.61 -2.84
N GLU A 34 37.21 34.46 -1.70
CA GLU A 34 38.50 33.78 -1.60
C GLU A 34 38.33 32.27 -1.74
N ILE A 35 38.62 31.73 -2.92
CA ILE A 35 38.53 30.29 -3.21
C ILE A 35 39.72 29.58 -2.52
N ILE A 36 39.42 28.89 -1.42
CA ILE A 36 40.38 27.99 -0.77
C ILE A 36 40.41 26.66 -1.55
N ASP A 37 41.50 26.44 -2.30
CA ASP A 37 41.78 25.15 -2.91
C ASP A 37 42.26 24.16 -1.84
N LEU A 38 41.53 23.06 -1.67
CA LEU A 38 41.76 22.04 -0.65
C LEU A 38 42.58 20.83 -1.17
N SER A 39 43.09 20.87 -2.39
CA SER A 39 43.79 19.73 -3.02
C SER A 39 45.12 19.33 -2.36
N ASP A 40 45.79 20.26 -1.67
CA ASP A 40 47.13 20.06 -1.08
C ASP A 40 47.17 20.04 0.48
N MET A 41 46.03 20.11 1.18
CA MET A 41 45.99 20.15 2.65
C MET A 41 46.03 18.76 3.32
N THR A 42 46.65 18.65 4.50
CA THR A 42 46.65 17.38 5.26
C THR A 42 45.39 17.22 6.14
N PRO A 43 44.99 15.98 6.48
CA PRO A 43 43.79 15.73 7.28
C PRO A 43 43.77 16.34 8.69
N GLU A 44 44.94 16.65 9.27
CA GLU A 44 45.04 17.30 10.58
C GLU A 44 44.80 18.82 10.48
N GLU A 45 45.23 19.46 9.40
CA GLU A 45 45.02 20.90 9.14
C GLU A 45 43.55 21.21 8.78
N ALA A 46 42.88 20.28 8.09
CA ALA A 46 41.44 20.37 7.80
C ALA A 46 40.54 20.18 9.04
N ALA A 47 41.05 19.55 10.10
CA ALA A 47 40.31 19.36 11.35
C ALA A 47 40.34 20.61 12.25
N GLU A 48 41.44 21.37 12.24
CA GLU A 48 41.59 22.54 13.11
C GLU A 48 40.80 23.77 12.62
N THR A 49 40.58 23.89 11.29
CA THR A 49 39.75 24.95 10.68
C THR A 49 38.24 24.78 10.90
N LEU A 50 37.77 23.58 11.23
CA LEU A 50 36.34 23.28 11.45
C LEU A 50 35.96 23.06 12.94
N GLY A 51 36.93 23.02 13.87
CA GLY A 51 36.72 22.71 15.30
C GLY A 51 36.06 23.79 16.15
N GLY A 52 35.33 24.74 15.55
CA GLY A 52 35.09 26.08 16.11
C GLY A 52 33.97 26.28 17.14
N ASN A 53 33.16 25.27 17.55
CA ASN A 53 32.01 25.54 18.43
C ASN A 53 31.49 24.38 19.33
N GLU A 54 32.36 23.72 20.11
CA GLU A 54 31.99 22.64 21.06
C GLU A 54 32.18 23.00 22.56
N GLU A 55 32.04 24.28 22.97
CA GLU A 55 32.19 24.70 24.39
C GLU A 55 30.91 25.14 25.14
N SER A 56 29.74 24.56 24.80
CA SER A 56 28.47 24.79 25.51
C SER A 56 27.95 23.55 26.26
N SER A 57 27.93 22.39 25.60
CA SER A 57 27.30 21.14 26.08
C SER A 57 28.00 20.50 27.29
N ARG A 58 29.34 20.59 27.39
CA ARG A 58 30.15 19.86 28.38
C ARG A 58 30.17 20.44 29.81
N LYS A 59 29.10 21.14 30.23
CA LYS A 59 28.95 21.72 31.60
C LYS A 59 27.72 21.25 32.41
N LYS A 60 26.93 20.25 31.96
CA LYS A 60 25.78 19.69 32.74
C LYS A 60 25.89 18.22 33.20
N HIS A 61 26.87 17.42 32.74
CA HIS A 61 26.96 15.99 33.11
C HIS A 61 28.29 15.57 33.78
N LYS A 62 28.69 16.29 34.83
CA LYS A 62 29.77 15.84 35.73
C LYS A 62 29.68 16.36 37.17
N LYS A 63 28.48 16.42 37.76
CA LYS A 63 28.28 16.99 39.12
C LYS A 63 27.46 16.15 40.12
N GLU A 64 27.12 14.90 39.81
CA GLU A 64 26.21 14.11 40.66
C GLU A 64 26.67 12.65 40.91
N LYS A 65 27.96 12.45 41.21
CA LYS A 65 28.51 11.15 41.66
C LYS A 65 29.55 11.27 42.77
N LYS A 66 29.22 11.96 43.89
CA LYS A 66 29.94 11.84 45.18
C LYS A 66 29.22 12.41 46.44
N LYS A 67 27.95 12.05 46.61
CA LYS A 67 27.14 12.08 47.85
C LYS A 67 26.01 11.06 47.64
N GLU A 68 25.57 10.23 48.59
CA GLU A 68 25.91 10.12 50.02
C GLU A 68 26.32 8.67 50.39
N LYS A 69 26.68 8.44 51.66
CA LYS A 69 26.96 7.12 52.24
C LYS A 69 26.59 7.14 53.71
N LYS A 70 25.72 6.21 54.15
CA LYS A 70 24.89 6.28 55.38
C LYS A 70 23.73 7.28 55.23
N GLU A 71 22.57 7.17 55.89
CA GLU A 71 22.10 6.26 56.97
C GLU A 71 20.55 6.23 56.94
N LYS A 72 19.83 5.09 56.97
CA LYS A 72 19.33 4.40 58.19
C LYS A 72 18.41 3.20 57.84
N LYS A 73 18.09 2.35 58.83
CA LYS A 73 17.00 1.35 58.82
C LYS A 73 15.69 1.95 59.37
N SER A 74 14.51 1.40 59.02
CA SER A 74 13.48 0.88 59.97
C SER A 74 12.09 0.69 59.32
N ALA A 75 11.36 -0.37 59.74
CA ALA A 75 9.89 -0.59 59.67
C ALA A 75 9.23 -0.67 58.24
N LYS A 76 8.26 -1.56 57.94
CA LYS A 76 6.97 -1.94 58.58
C LYS A 76 5.93 -0.78 58.54
N ASP A 77 4.69 -0.88 58.04
CA ASP A 77 3.87 -1.91 57.34
C ASP A 77 2.86 -1.16 56.39
N ASP A 78 1.81 -1.68 55.73
CA ASP A 78 1.10 -2.99 55.63
C ASP A 78 0.15 -3.02 54.38
N ILE A 79 -0.51 -4.17 54.10
CA ILE A 79 -1.81 -4.35 53.37
C ILE A 79 -1.88 -4.04 51.84
N ASP A 80 -2.71 -4.67 50.97
CA ASP A 80 -3.31 -6.04 50.79
C ASP A 80 -4.11 -6.05 49.44
N ILE A 81 -4.77 -7.19 49.11
CA ILE A 81 -5.94 -7.42 48.21
C ILE A 81 -5.67 -8.06 46.82
N LYS A 82 -5.85 -9.40 46.77
CA LYS A 82 -6.58 -10.27 45.78
C LYS A 82 -6.24 -10.17 44.27
N GLU A 83 -6.17 -11.27 43.51
CA GLU A 83 -7.19 -12.33 43.27
C GLU A 83 -6.58 -13.75 43.10
N SER A 84 -7.10 -14.78 43.80
CA SER A 84 -7.91 -15.93 43.30
C SER A 84 -7.30 -16.79 42.17
N LYS A 85 -6.89 -18.05 42.47
CA LYS A 85 -7.58 -19.34 42.12
C LYS A 85 -7.40 -19.77 40.64
N GLU A 86 -7.19 -21.05 40.27
CA GLU A 86 -7.08 -22.32 41.00
C GLU A 86 -6.35 -23.38 40.13
N ASN A 87 -5.62 -24.33 40.75
CA ASN A 87 -5.61 -25.82 40.52
C ASN A 87 -5.73 -26.42 39.09
N ASP A 88 -5.17 -27.58 38.70
CA ASP A 88 -4.44 -28.71 39.34
C ASP A 88 -3.80 -29.58 38.20
N VAL A 89 -3.03 -30.68 38.36
CA VAL A 89 -2.75 -31.58 39.50
C VAL A 89 -1.36 -32.26 39.42
N GLU A 90 -0.87 -32.66 40.61
CA GLU A 90 0.11 -33.68 41.06
C GLU A 90 1.00 -34.54 40.11
N THR A 91 2.22 -34.83 40.58
CA THR A 91 2.98 -36.08 40.37
C THR A 91 3.40 -36.69 41.72
N GLU A 92 3.29 -38.01 41.89
CA GLU A 92 3.57 -38.73 43.16
C GLU A 92 5.01 -39.29 43.31
N ASP A 93 5.35 -39.58 44.56
CA ASP A 93 6.63 -40.06 45.10
C ASP A 93 7.06 -41.50 44.71
N ALA A 94 8.35 -41.82 44.94
CA ALA A 94 8.74 -43.04 45.66
C ALA A 94 10.22 -43.00 46.15
N GLU A 95 10.46 -43.12 47.47
CA GLU A 95 11.77 -43.55 48.01
C GLU A 95 11.61 -44.50 49.22
N GLN A 96 12.73 -44.99 49.78
CA GLN A 96 12.82 -46.26 50.51
C GLN A 96 12.38 -46.23 51.98
N PRO A 97 11.81 -47.33 52.52
CA PRO A 97 11.70 -47.56 53.96
C PRO A 97 13.00 -48.16 54.53
N ASN A 98 13.41 -47.67 55.70
CA ASN A 98 14.50 -48.25 56.50
C ASN A 98 13.95 -48.83 57.83
N GLY A 99 14.66 -49.77 58.45
CA GLY A 99 14.13 -50.59 59.53
C GLY A 99 14.14 -49.92 60.92
N ASP A 100 13.08 -50.16 61.70
CA ASP A 100 12.92 -49.63 63.05
C ASP A 100 12.59 -50.73 64.08
N ALA A 101 12.99 -50.55 65.34
CA ALA A 101 12.91 -51.59 66.38
C ALA A 101 11.80 -51.33 67.40
N LEU A 102 10.89 -52.29 67.59
CA LEU A 102 9.72 -52.15 68.46
C LEU A 102 10.08 -51.98 69.94
N THR A 103 9.32 -51.12 70.62
CA THR A 103 9.53 -50.77 72.04
C THR A 103 8.71 -51.66 72.97
N VAL A 104 9.16 -51.80 74.23
CA VAL A 104 8.59 -52.73 75.24
C VAL A 104 7.08 -52.52 75.48
N GLY A 105 6.57 -51.28 75.34
CA GLY A 105 5.14 -50.98 75.49
C GLY A 105 4.27 -51.51 74.34
N GLN A 106 4.83 -51.75 73.15
CA GLN A 106 4.13 -52.36 72.03
C GLN A 106 4.05 -53.88 72.21
N THR A 107 5.12 -54.51 72.71
CA THR A 107 5.17 -55.95 73.03
C THR A 107 4.07 -56.34 74.01
N GLN A 108 3.90 -55.59 75.11
CA GLN A 108 2.87 -55.89 76.12
C GLN A 108 1.43 -55.77 75.60
N LYS A 109 1.19 -54.99 74.54
CA LYS A 109 -0.14 -54.89 73.91
C LYS A 109 -0.42 -56.14 73.06
N ILE A 110 0.58 -56.57 72.29
CA ILE A 110 0.54 -57.79 71.45
C ILE A 110 0.40 -59.04 72.32
N GLU A 111 1.12 -59.14 73.44
CA GLU A 111 0.99 -60.25 74.39
C GLU A 111 -0.44 -60.37 74.98
N ARG A 112 -1.13 -59.25 75.19
CA ARG A 112 -2.51 -59.27 75.71
C ARG A 112 -3.53 -59.67 74.66
N GLU A 113 -3.39 -59.18 73.42
CA GLU A 113 -4.24 -59.54 72.28
C GLU A 113 -4.02 -61.01 71.84
N LEU A 114 -2.82 -61.57 72.07
CA LEU A 114 -2.54 -62.99 71.83
C LEU A 114 -3.10 -63.92 72.92
N ALA A 115 -3.16 -63.49 74.19
CA ALA A 115 -3.71 -64.31 75.27
C ALA A 115 -5.22 -64.59 75.08
N GLU A 116 -5.96 -63.59 74.61
CA GLU A 116 -7.42 -63.61 74.38
C GLU A 116 -7.85 -64.61 73.27
N ILE A 117 -6.89 -65.18 72.52
CA ILE A 117 -7.14 -66.13 71.41
C ILE A 117 -7.04 -67.60 71.86
N TYR A 118 -6.42 -67.90 73.01
CA TYR A 118 -6.10 -69.28 73.44
C TYR A 118 -6.78 -69.75 74.73
N GLU A 119 -7.64 -68.92 75.32
CA GLU A 119 -8.41 -69.25 76.53
C GLU A 119 -9.73 -69.96 76.19
N ASN A 120 -10.09 -71.02 76.95
CA ASN A 120 -11.39 -71.68 76.81
C ASN A 120 -12.48 -70.89 77.55
N ALA A 121 -13.75 -71.13 77.20
CA ALA A 121 -14.92 -70.43 77.75
C ALA A 121 -15.20 -70.63 79.27
N ASP A 122 -14.27 -71.24 80.02
CA ASP A 122 -14.27 -71.38 81.47
C ASP A 122 -13.05 -70.74 82.18
N GLY A 123 -12.15 -70.07 81.44
CA GLY A 123 -10.96 -69.41 82.00
C GLY A 123 -9.75 -70.33 82.17
N SER A 124 -9.64 -71.39 81.36
CA SER A 124 -8.53 -72.36 81.40
C SER A 124 -7.75 -72.45 80.08
N LEU A 125 -6.41 -72.58 80.18
CA LEU A 125 -5.53 -72.82 79.03
C LEU A 125 -5.37 -74.33 78.75
N PRO A 126 -5.33 -74.78 77.49
CA PRO A 126 -5.15 -76.20 77.15
C PRO A 126 -3.78 -76.78 77.56
N ASP A 127 -3.77 -77.99 78.12
CA ASP A 127 -2.53 -78.76 78.29
C ASP A 127 -2.02 -79.28 76.95
N MET A 128 -0.85 -78.81 76.53
CA MET A 128 -0.20 -79.19 75.27
C MET A 128 0.87 -80.28 75.40
N GLN A 129 1.03 -80.93 76.57
CA GLN A 129 2.12 -81.89 76.78
C GLN A 129 1.90 -83.29 76.17
N THR A 130 0.73 -83.60 75.59
CA THR A 130 0.51 -84.86 74.86
C THR A 130 -0.26 -84.69 73.53
N PHE A 131 0.41 -84.95 72.41
CA PHE A 131 -0.19 -84.93 71.07
C PHE A 131 -0.43 -86.35 70.52
N GLU A 132 -1.67 -86.85 70.62
CA GLU A 132 -2.06 -88.11 69.97
C GLU A 132 -2.19 -87.98 68.44
N LYS A 133 -1.37 -88.72 67.69
CA LYS A 133 -1.42 -88.74 66.22
C LYS A 133 -2.62 -89.54 65.69
N ARG A 134 -3.75 -88.87 65.47
CA ARG A 134 -4.80 -89.40 64.57
C ARG A 134 -4.24 -89.58 63.15
N LYS A 135 -4.55 -90.72 62.52
CA LYS A 135 -4.02 -91.09 61.18
C LYS A 135 -4.57 -90.14 60.10
N GLY A 136 -3.73 -89.25 59.57
CA GLY A 136 -4.08 -88.36 58.46
C GLY A 136 -4.61 -89.13 57.25
N GLY A 137 -5.78 -88.70 56.74
CA GLY A 137 -6.50 -89.42 55.69
C GLY A 137 -5.72 -89.53 54.38
N ARG A 138 -5.77 -90.72 53.75
CA ARG A 138 -5.13 -90.99 52.44
C ARG A 138 -5.54 -89.98 51.37
N PHE A 139 -6.77 -89.48 51.44
CA PHE A 139 -7.34 -88.51 50.49
C PHE A 139 -6.56 -87.18 50.45
N LEU A 140 -6.15 -86.64 51.60
CA LEU A 140 -5.40 -85.37 51.64
C LEU A 140 -4.00 -85.53 51.04
N ARG A 141 -3.35 -86.67 51.26
CA ARG A 141 -2.05 -86.98 50.61
C ARG A 141 -2.21 -87.13 49.10
N ALA A 142 -3.25 -87.83 48.64
CA ALA A 142 -3.54 -87.97 47.22
C ALA A 142 -3.81 -86.60 46.56
N PHE A 143 -4.60 -85.74 47.20
CA PHE A 143 -4.87 -84.38 46.74
C PHE A 143 -3.59 -83.54 46.65
N ILE A 144 -2.75 -83.53 47.68
CA ILE A 144 -1.46 -82.81 47.66
C ILE A 144 -0.55 -83.34 46.54
N THR A 145 -0.46 -84.66 46.33
CA THR A 145 0.31 -85.20 45.20
C THR A 145 -0.27 -84.80 43.84
N VAL A 146 -1.60 -84.77 43.67
CA VAL A 146 -2.23 -84.33 42.42
C VAL A 146 -1.99 -82.84 42.17
N VAL A 147 -2.11 -81.99 43.20
CA VAL A 147 -1.81 -80.55 43.10
C VAL A 147 -0.33 -80.30 42.76
N LEU A 148 0.60 -81.04 43.37
CA LEU A 148 2.03 -80.94 43.03
C LEU A 148 2.33 -81.48 41.62
N SER A 149 1.68 -82.56 41.18
CA SER A 149 1.79 -83.06 39.80
C SER A 149 1.20 -82.10 38.78
N LEU A 150 0.08 -81.44 39.08
CA LEU A 150 -0.53 -80.41 38.23
C LEU A 150 0.30 -79.11 38.21
N GLY A 151 0.90 -78.72 39.35
CA GLY A 151 1.84 -77.60 39.42
C GLY A 151 3.12 -77.88 38.62
N PHE A 152 3.65 -79.12 38.69
CA PHE A 152 4.79 -79.54 37.88
C PHE A 152 4.45 -79.63 36.38
N LEU A 153 3.28 -80.18 36.02
CA LEU A 153 2.79 -80.20 34.64
C LEU A 153 2.54 -78.78 34.11
N GLY A 154 1.90 -77.91 34.88
CA GLY A 154 1.70 -76.51 34.53
C GLY A 154 3.02 -75.76 34.36
N GLY A 155 3.98 -75.97 35.27
CA GLY A 155 5.33 -75.43 35.16
C GLY A 155 6.11 -75.97 33.96
N ALA A 156 5.97 -77.26 33.62
CA ALA A 156 6.59 -77.88 32.45
C ALA A 156 5.94 -77.44 31.12
N ILE A 157 4.62 -77.22 31.11
CA ILE A 157 3.88 -76.65 29.98
C ILE A 157 4.25 -75.17 29.80
N TRP A 158 4.36 -74.40 30.89
CA TRP A 158 4.80 -73.00 30.86
C TRP A 158 6.26 -72.88 30.37
N TYR A 159 7.16 -73.68 30.92
CA TYR A 159 8.57 -73.72 30.50
C TYR A 159 8.73 -74.25 29.06
N GLY A 160 7.93 -75.23 28.66
CA GLY A 160 7.88 -75.72 27.29
C GLY A 160 7.35 -74.65 26.33
N TYR A 161 6.32 -73.91 26.72
CA TYR A 161 5.77 -72.78 25.98
C TYR A 161 6.82 -71.68 25.80
N THR A 162 7.51 -71.26 26.87
CA THR A 162 8.57 -70.24 26.73
C THR A 162 9.77 -70.73 25.93
N GLN A 163 10.18 -72.00 26.01
CA GLN A 163 11.32 -72.52 25.22
C GLN A 163 11.00 -72.90 23.77
N LEU A 164 9.74 -73.19 23.42
CA LEU A 164 9.33 -73.50 22.04
C LEU A 164 8.74 -72.30 21.28
N TYR A 165 8.06 -71.36 21.95
CA TYR A 165 7.51 -70.17 21.29
C TYR A 165 8.42 -68.93 21.34
N HIS A 166 9.50 -68.90 22.13
CA HIS A 166 10.50 -67.81 22.09
C HIS A 166 11.70 -68.20 21.20
N ARG A 167 11.41 -68.77 20.02
CA ARG A 167 12.41 -69.13 19.00
C ARG A 167 11.97 -68.71 17.60
N ASP A 168 11.54 -67.45 17.49
CA ASP A 168 11.71 -66.58 16.32
C ASP A 168 11.80 -65.13 16.85
N GLY A 169 12.37 -64.21 16.07
CA GLY A 169 12.71 -62.86 16.55
C GLY A 169 11.51 -62.09 17.09
N ALA A 170 11.58 -61.65 18.36
CA ALA A 170 10.60 -60.71 18.89
C ALA A 170 10.75 -59.38 18.14
N PHE A 171 9.68 -58.94 17.47
CA PHE A 171 9.66 -57.67 16.76
C PHE A 171 9.75 -56.50 17.75
N VAL A 172 10.71 -55.60 17.55
CA VAL A 172 10.97 -54.42 18.38
C VAL A 172 10.95 -53.20 17.48
N GLU A 173 9.90 -52.38 17.52
CA GLU A 173 9.67 -51.31 16.53
C GLU A 173 10.85 -50.34 16.34
N ASP A 174 11.69 -50.16 17.37
CA ASP A 174 12.92 -49.36 17.31
C ASP A 174 13.98 -49.93 16.34
N ASP A 175 14.08 -51.25 16.20
CA ASP A 175 15.03 -51.92 15.30
C ASP A 175 14.64 -51.84 13.81
N VAL A 176 13.54 -51.15 13.46
CA VAL A 176 13.40 -50.59 12.10
C VAL A 176 13.92 -49.15 12.13
N ILE A 177 15.00 -48.88 11.42
CA ILE A 177 15.59 -47.54 11.35
C ILE A 177 15.03 -46.81 10.13
N LEU A 178 14.47 -45.62 10.34
CA LEU A 178 14.12 -44.66 9.31
C LEU A 178 14.63 -43.28 9.73
N SER A 179 15.31 -42.58 8.85
CA SER A 179 15.65 -41.17 9.04
C SER A 179 15.70 -40.41 7.72
N ILE A 180 15.50 -39.10 7.81
CA ILE A 180 15.73 -38.13 6.74
C ILE A 180 16.77 -37.13 7.26
N GLY A 181 17.56 -36.56 6.35
CA GLY A 181 18.40 -35.39 6.63
C GLY A 181 18.56 -34.56 5.37
N GLY A 182 18.48 -33.25 5.51
CA GLY A 182 18.72 -32.26 4.46
C GLY A 182 19.27 -30.99 5.08
N GLU A 183 18.90 -29.84 4.52
CA GLU A 183 19.25 -28.52 5.04
C GLU A 183 18.05 -27.88 5.76
N ASP A 184 18.29 -27.39 6.98
CA ASP A 184 17.26 -26.77 7.84
C ASP A 184 16.84 -25.37 7.33
N MET A 185 17.74 -24.72 6.57
CA MET A 185 17.53 -23.45 5.88
C MET A 185 18.04 -23.59 4.45
N VAL A 186 17.21 -23.22 3.47
CA VAL A 186 17.52 -23.31 2.04
C VAL A 186 17.19 -22.01 1.32
N ALA A 187 17.93 -21.65 0.27
CA ALA A 187 17.60 -20.48 -0.53
C ALA A 187 16.37 -20.75 -1.43
N TYR A 188 15.58 -19.71 -1.68
CA TYR A 188 14.38 -19.80 -2.50
C TYR A 188 14.71 -20.33 -3.91
N GLY A 189 14.07 -21.43 -4.33
CA GLY A 189 14.19 -21.97 -5.70
C GLY A 189 15.54 -22.61 -6.09
N GLU A 190 16.47 -22.82 -5.15
CA GLU A 190 17.72 -23.57 -5.42
C GLU A 190 17.52 -25.10 -5.41
N GLU A 191 18.46 -25.87 -6.00
CA GLU A 191 18.44 -27.35 -5.92
C GLU A 191 18.83 -27.80 -4.50
N VAL A 192 17.85 -28.31 -3.76
CA VAL A 192 18.00 -28.84 -2.41
C VAL A 192 17.99 -30.36 -2.42
N ARG A 193 18.82 -30.99 -1.57
CA ARG A 193 18.95 -32.46 -1.52
C ARG A 193 18.64 -33.06 -0.16
N TYR A 194 17.62 -33.91 -0.12
CA TYR A 194 17.23 -34.69 1.05
C TYR A 194 17.70 -36.15 0.90
N ARG A 195 18.37 -36.68 1.93
CA ARG A 195 18.79 -38.09 2.00
C ARG A 195 17.91 -38.85 2.97
N VAL A 196 17.00 -39.66 2.44
CA VAL A 196 16.24 -40.65 3.21
C VAL A 196 17.12 -41.90 3.40
N ARG A 197 17.20 -42.41 4.62
CA ARG A 197 17.88 -43.67 4.98
C ARG A 197 16.88 -44.60 5.64
N PHE A 198 16.86 -45.86 5.21
CA PHE A 198 16.09 -46.91 5.87
C PHE A 198 16.95 -48.15 6.08
N LYS A 199 16.74 -48.86 7.19
CA LYS A 199 17.41 -50.12 7.48
C LYS A 199 16.55 -51.03 8.35
N ASN A 200 16.47 -52.30 7.97
CA ASN A 200 16.02 -53.36 8.85
C ASN A 200 17.17 -53.81 9.78
N ALA A 201 17.01 -53.66 11.09
CA ALA A 201 17.87 -54.27 12.11
C ALA A 201 17.13 -55.34 12.94
N GLN A 202 15.90 -55.69 12.59
CA GLN A 202 15.18 -56.84 13.17
C GLN A 202 15.89 -58.16 12.79
N GLY A 203 15.80 -59.14 13.68
CA GLY A 203 16.12 -60.55 13.36
C GLY A 203 15.06 -61.26 12.51
N VAL A 204 14.30 -60.53 11.69
CA VAL A 204 13.25 -61.04 10.77
C VAL A 204 13.17 -60.18 9.51
N PRO A 205 12.88 -60.74 8.31
CA PRO A 205 12.58 -59.95 7.12
C PRO A 205 11.33 -59.08 7.25
N LEU A 206 11.35 -57.92 6.59
CA LEU A 206 10.22 -56.99 6.42
C LEU A 206 9.66 -57.11 4.99
N ASP A 207 8.59 -57.89 4.85
CA ASP A 207 7.84 -58.07 3.61
C ASP A 207 7.00 -56.82 3.27
N ASN A 208 6.69 -56.66 1.99
CA ASN A 208 5.86 -55.56 1.47
C ASN A 208 6.33 -54.16 1.92
N SER A 209 7.65 -53.93 1.99
CA SER A 209 8.20 -52.63 2.39
C SER A 209 7.96 -51.59 1.29
N VAL A 210 7.24 -50.51 1.63
CA VAL A 210 6.90 -49.39 0.74
C VAL A 210 7.23 -48.07 1.45
N LEU A 211 7.97 -47.21 0.76
CA LEU A 211 8.33 -45.88 1.22
C LEU A 211 7.41 -44.84 0.55
N GLU A 212 6.57 -44.15 1.33
CA GLU A 212 5.72 -43.03 0.90
C GLU A 212 6.30 -41.71 1.44
N LEU A 213 6.38 -40.69 0.59
CA LEU A 213 6.84 -39.35 0.96
C LEU A 213 5.73 -38.32 0.84
N ARG A 214 5.75 -37.33 1.74
CA ARG A 214 4.98 -36.10 1.65
C ARG A 214 5.95 -34.93 1.73
N TYR A 215 6.10 -34.27 0.60
CA TYR A 215 6.97 -33.12 0.45
C TYR A 215 6.40 -31.89 1.19
N PRO A 216 7.24 -30.88 1.48
CA PRO A 216 6.79 -29.55 1.86
C PRO A 216 5.82 -28.94 0.82
N ALA A 217 5.11 -27.88 1.20
CA ALA A 217 4.37 -27.05 0.24
C ALA A 217 5.37 -26.41 -0.74
N GLY A 218 4.97 -26.20 -2.00
CA GLY A 218 5.84 -25.63 -3.03
C GLY A 218 7.14 -26.41 -3.33
N PHE A 219 7.30 -27.66 -2.87
CA PHE A 219 8.45 -28.49 -3.25
C PHE A 219 8.24 -29.16 -4.62
N VAL A 220 9.11 -28.84 -5.57
CA VAL A 220 9.12 -29.40 -6.93
C VAL A 220 10.18 -30.49 -7.01
N PHE A 221 9.75 -31.75 -7.15
CA PHE A 221 10.63 -32.90 -7.35
C PHE A 221 11.30 -32.84 -8.73
N GLU A 222 12.64 -32.96 -8.77
CA GLU A 222 13.41 -33.04 -10.02
C GLU A 222 13.97 -34.45 -10.27
N SER A 223 14.57 -35.09 -9.26
CA SER A 223 15.14 -36.44 -9.42
C SER A 223 15.35 -37.19 -8.10
N ALA A 224 15.58 -38.50 -8.21
CA ALA A 224 16.02 -39.33 -7.09
C ALA A 224 17.09 -40.34 -7.52
N SER A 225 17.97 -40.74 -6.59
CA SER A 225 19.04 -41.73 -6.84
C SER A 225 18.54 -43.14 -7.16
N LYS A 226 17.25 -43.39 -6.90
CA LYS A 226 16.51 -44.61 -7.22
C LYS A 226 15.19 -44.18 -7.85
N ALA A 227 14.82 -44.74 -9.00
CA ALA A 227 13.58 -44.36 -9.67
C ALA A 227 12.36 -44.68 -8.77
N PRO A 228 11.36 -43.77 -8.67
CA PRO A 228 10.11 -44.04 -7.97
C PRO A 228 9.25 -45.06 -8.72
N ASP A 229 8.18 -45.50 -8.07
CA ASP A 229 7.16 -46.37 -8.67
C ASP A 229 6.46 -45.64 -9.83
N ALA A 230 6.03 -46.40 -10.84
CA ALA A 230 5.46 -45.86 -12.08
C ALA A 230 4.28 -44.90 -11.84
N ASP A 231 4.25 -43.82 -12.61
CA ASP A 231 3.28 -42.72 -12.52
C ASP A 231 3.26 -41.99 -11.15
N THR A 232 4.32 -42.12 -10.34
CA THR A 232 4.51 -41.38 -9.08
C THR A 232 5.87 -40.66 -9.03
N ASN A 233 5.98 -39.66 -8.14
CA ASN A 233 7.25 -39.02 -7.79
C ASN A 233 7.65 -39.23 -6.32
N ASN A 234 6.77 -39.81 -5.49
CA ASN A 234 6.88 -39.83 -4.03
C ASN A 234 6.75 -41.22 -3.39
N MET A 235 6.70 -42.30 -4.18
CA MET A 235 6.55 -43.67 -3.67
C MET A 235 7.62 -44.61 -4.23
N TRP A 236 8.14 -45.51 -3.40
CA TRP A 236 9.08 -46.56 -3.78
C TRP A 236 8.70 -47.90 -3.15
N THR A 237 8.37 -48.90 -3.96
CA THR A 237 8.21 -50.28 -3.53
C THR A 237 9.58 -50.94 -3.38
N LEU A 238 10.02 -51.14 -2.14
CA LEU A 238 11.36 -51.64 -1.81
C LEU A 238 11.49 -53.16 -1.89
N GLY A 239 10.37 -53.89 -1.78
CA GLY A 239 10.34 -55.35 -1.72
C GLY A 239 10.59 -55.91 -0.31
N PRO A 240 11.08 -57.16 -0.17
CA PRO A 240 11.34 -57.78 1.12
C PRO A 240 12.75 -57.45 1.66
N LEU A 241 12.83 -56.58 2.65
CA LEU A 241 14.11 -56.20 3.29
C LEU A 241 14.54 -57.29 4.28
N GLN A 242 15.69 -57.94 4.06
CA GLN A 242 16.20 -58.99 4.94
C GLN A 242 16.80 -58.43 6.25
N GLU A 243 17.15 -59.31 7.20
CA GLU A 243 17.88 -58.91 8.41
C GLU A 243 19.19 -58.18 8.03
N GLY A 244 19.34 -56.94 8.49
CA GLY A 244 20.51 -56.11 8.24
C GLY A 244 20.49 -55.31 6.93
N ASP A 245 19.53 -55.53 6.03
CA ASP A 245 19.39 -54.77 4.79
C ASP A 245 19.07 -53.30 5.06
N GLY A 246 19.75 -52.40 4.35
CA GLY A 246 19.47 -50.97 4.41
C GLY A 246 20.11 -50.21 3.26
N GLU A 247 19.42 -49.16 2.82
CA GLU A 247 19.79 -48.35 1.66
C GLU A 247 19.50 -46.87 1.97
N TYR A 248 19.82 -46.00 1.02
CA TYR A 248 19.41 -44.60 1.06
C TYR A 248 18.91 -44.16 -0.31
N ILE A 249 17.98 -43.21 -0.31
CA ILE A 249 17.50 -42.54 -1.51
C ILE A 249 17.81 -41.05 -1.31
N ASP A 250 18.66 -40.52 -2.19
CA ASP A 250 18.85 -39.08 -2.34
C ASP A 250 17.74 -38.55 -3.25
N ILE A 251 17.13 -37.44 -2.86
CA ILE A 251 16.06 -36.77 -3.58
C ILE A 251 16.48 -35.32 -3.78
N SER A 252 16.58 -34.91 -5.05
CA SER A 252 16.82 -33.53 -5.44
C SER A 252 15.53 -32.91 -5.97
N GLY A 253 15.35 -31.64 -5.64
CA GLY A 253 14.25 -30.81 -6.12
C GLY A 253 14.47 -29.36 -5.71
N LYS A 254 13.46 -28.52 -5.93
CA LYS A 254 13.47 -27.10 -5.55
C LYS A 254 12.40 -26.82 -4.52
N LEU A 255 12.63 -25.84 -3.64
CA LEU A 255 11.63 -25.40 -2.66
C LEU A 255 11.21 -23.95 -2.92
N TYR A 256 9.89 -23.76 -3.00
CA TYR A 256 9.21 -22.48 -3.16
C TYR A 256 8.21 -22.31 -2.00
N GLY A 257 7.98 -21.08 -1.53
CA GLY A 257 7.17 -20.82 -0.34
C GLY A 257 7.47 -19.46 0.28
N ASP A 258 6.83 -19.15 1.41
CA ASP A 258 7.04 -17.91 2.16
C ASP A 258 8.36 -17.92 2.96
N LEU A 259 9.05 -16.78 3.01
CA LEU A 259 10.34 -16.67 3.70
C LEU A 259 10.20 -16.88 5.22
N ASN A 260 11.11 -17.67 5.77
CA ASN A 260 11.18 -18.09 7.18
C ASN A 260 10.01 -18.95 7.67
N GLU A 261 9.06 -19.34 6.80
CA GLU A 261 8.06 -20.36 7.17
C GLU A 261 8.77 -21.70 7.43
N ARG A 262 8.35 -22.43 8.46
CA ARG A 262 8.83 -23.79 8.71
C ARG A 262 7.88 -24.82 8.13
N GLN A 263 8.38 -25.55 7.15
CA GLN A 263 7.64 -26.61 6.48
C GLN A 263 8.24 -27.98 6.79
N SER A 264 7.43 -29.03 6.75
CA SER A 264 7.82 -30.37 7.18
C SER A 264 7.86 -31.37 6.02
N PHE A 265 9.05 -31.84 5.65
CA PHE A 265 9.22 -32.99 4.76
C PHE A 265 9.00 -34.26 5.58
N ARG A 266 8.01 -35.09 5.22
CA ARG A 266 7.64 -36.30 5.99
C ARG A 266 7.85 -37.57 5.16
N VAL A 267 8.38 -38.60 5.81
CA VAL A 267 8.69 -39.90 5.22
C VAL A 267 7.99 -40.98 6.02
N PHE A 268 7.27 -41.86 5.33
CA PHE A 268 6.51 -42.97 5.91
C PHE A 268 7.03 -44.29 5.33
N LEU A 269 7.62 -45.14 6.17
CA LEU A 269 7.99 -46.50 5.78
C LEU A 269 6.91 -47.46 6.27
N ASN A 270 6.10 -47.97 5.34
CA ASN A 270 5.08 -48.99 5.58
C ASN A 270 5.68 -50.38 5.33
N TYR A 271 5.46 -51.35 6.22
CA TYR A 271 6.07 -52.68 6.10
C TYR A 271 5.29 -53.76 6.87
N THR A 272 5.52 -55.04 6.55
CA THR A 272 4.94 -56.19 7.25
C THR A 272 6.08 -57.11 7.73
N PRO A 273 6.38 -57.19 9.04
CA PRO A 273 7.34 -58.18 9.54
C PRO A 273 6.84 -59.59 9.21
N SER A 274 7.71 -60.44 8.64
CA SER A 274 7.36 -61.78 8.13
C SER A 274 6.76 -62.75 9.15
N ASN A 275 6.92 -62.47 10.46
CA ASN A 275 6.30 -63.19 11.57
C ASN A 275 4.98 -62.57 12.10
N PHE A 276 4.49 -61.50 11.49
CA PHE A 276 3.22 -60.82 11.78
C PHE A 276 2.29 -60.81 10.56
N SER A 277 0.99 -60.61 10.81
CA SER A 277 -0.03 -60.45 9.76
C SER A 277 -0.55 -59.01 9.63
N SER A 278 0.10 -58.07 10.31
CA SER A 278 -0.28 -56.65 10.38
C SER A 278 0.80 -55.79 9.74
N THR A 279 0.37 -54.77 8.98
CA THR A 279 1.23 -53.70 8.50
C THR A 279 1.56 -52.73 9.63
N PHE A 280 2.83 -52.35 9.75
CA PHE A 280 3.34 -51.31 10.62
C PHE A 280 3.80 -50.11 9.77
N GLN A 281 3.87 -48.93 10.38
CA GLN A 281 4.35 -47.71 9.75
C GLN A 281 5.36 -47.03 10.68
N LYS A 282 6.52 -46.66 10.17
CA LYS A 282 7.46 -45.77 10.88
C LYS A 282 7.56 -44.43 10.15
N VAL A 283 7.65 -43.34 10.90
CA VAL A 283 7.64 -41.98 10.37
C VAL A 283 8.93 -41.25 10.74
N ALA A 284 9.50 -40.52 9.78
CA ALA A 284 10.58 -39.56 10.01
C ALA A 284 10.20 -38.20 9.40
N THR A 285 10.66 -37.12 10.01
CA THR A 285 10.36 -35.74 9.57
C THR A 285 11.63 -34.90 9.60
N GLN A 286 11.81 -34.06 8.58
CA GLN A 286 12.78 -32.96 8.54
C GLN A 286 11.98 -31.65 8.49
N GLU A 287 12.26 -30.73 9.40
CA GLU A 287 11.83 -29.33 9.24
C GLU A 287 12.81 -28.62 8.30
N THR A 288 12.31 -27.77 7.42
CA THR A 288 13.12 -26.89 6.56
C THR A 288 12.43 -25.54 6.47
N SER A 289 13.16 -24.51 6.08
CA SER A 289 12.66 -23.13 5.97
C SER A 289 13.39 -22.39 4.87
N ILE A 290 12.70 -21.48 4.18
CA ILE A 290 13.30 -20.72 3.09
C ILE A 290 13.97 -19.45 3.65
N ALA A 291 15.24 -19.24 3.34
CA ALA A 291 16.06 -18.16 3.86
C ALA A 291 16.79 -17.42 2.73
N GLY A 292 16.62 -16.10 2.67
CA GLY A 292 17.11 -15.26 1.57
C GLY A 292 16.08 -15.09 0.46
N ALA A 293 15.91 -13.85 0.00
CA ALA A 293 15.03 -13.51 -1.10
C ALA A 293 15.80 -13.54 -2.43
N PRO A 294 15.22 -14.01 -3.55
CA PRO A 294 15.92 -13.99 -4.84
C PRO A 294 15.95 -12.56 -5.42
N LEU A 295 14.94 -11.75 -5.12
CA LEU A 295 14.90 -10.31 -5.42
C LEU A 295 14.68 -9.53 -4.11
N THR A 296 15.34 -8.38 -4.00
CA THR A 296 15.12 -7.39 -2.95
C THR A 296 14.12 -6.32 -3.43
N VAL A 297 13.38 -5.75 -2.47
CA VAL A 297 12.45 -4.64 -2.69
C VAL A 297 12.85 -3.50 -1.76
N ALA A 298 12.84 -2.26 -2.25
CA ALA A 298 12.91 -1.06 -1.42
C ALA A 298 11.75 -0.12 -1.78
N LEU A 299 10.96 0.27 -0.78
CA LEU A 299 9.91 1.28 -0.90
C LEU A 299 10.47 2.63 -0.45
N ILE A 300 10.41 3.63 -1.33
CA ILE A 300 10.94 4.96 -1.13
C ILE A 300 9.82 5.99 -1.36
N GLY A 301 9.55 6.83 -0.37
CA GLY A 301 8.56 7.90 -0.47
C GLY A 301 8.77 8.99 0.58
N PRO A 302 7.94 10.05 0.56
CA PRO A 302 7.96 11.04 1.62
C PRO A 302 7.48 10.43 2.95
N LYS A 303 8.11 10.82 4.04
CA LYS A 303 7.80 10.34 5.41
C LYS A 303 6.63 11.06 6.06
N GLN A 304 6.14 12.12 5.42
CA GLN A 304 5.02 12.96 5.87
C GLN A 304 4.19 13.30 4.64
N VAL A 305 2.86 13.19 4.72
CA VAL A 305 1.94 13.49 3.61
C VAL A 305 0.68 14.17 4.12
N ALA A 306 0.19 15.17 3.41
CA ALA A 306 -1.12 15.76 3.69
C ALA A 306 -2.26 14.89 3.12
N GLN A 307 -3.36 14.77 3.86
CA GLN A 307 -4.55 14.02 3.42
C GLN A 307 -5.10 14.61 2.10
N GLY A 308 -5.50 13.73 1.16
CA GLY A 308 -6.04 14.12 -0.14
C GLY A 308 -5.01 14.64 -1.16
N VAL A 309 -3.75 14.89 -0.77
CA VAL A 309 -2.71 15.38 -1.68
C VAL A 309 -2.07 14.23 -2.46
N ALA A 310 -1.89 14.42 -3.76
CA ALA A 310 -1.23 13.46 -4.64
C ALA A 310 0.24 13.27 -4.25
N THR A 311 0.57 12.05 -3.84
CA THR A 311 1.91 11.62 -3.41
C THR A 311 2.42 10.53 -4.35
N THR A 312 3.72 10.55 -4.66
CA THR A 312 4.38 9.48 -5.42
C THR A 312 5.28 8.64 -4.52
N PHE A 313 5.12 7.32 -4.60
CA PHE A 313 6.04 6.33 -4.06
C PHE A 313 6.83 5.69 -5.20
N THR A 314 8.11 5.44 -4.95
CA THR A 314 9.02 4.71 -5.81
C THR A 314 9.30 3.35 -5.20
N ILE A 315 9.30 2.29 -6.00
CA ILE A 315 9.61 0.94 -5.56
C ILE A 315 10.74 0.39 -6.44
N ASP A 316 11.90 0.16 -5.83
CA ASP A 316 13.05 -0.43 -6.50
C ASP A 316 13.03 -1.94 -6.30
N VAL A 317 12.92 -2.71 -7.37
CA VAL A 317 13.03 -4.18 -7.37
C VAL A 317 14.39 -4.55 -7.96
N SER A 318 15.26 -5.19 -7.16
CA SER A 318 16.64 -5.50 -7.54
C SER A 318 17.00 -6.95 -7.25
N PRO A 319 17.57 -7.72 -8.20
CA PRO A 319 18.01 -9.09 -7.92
C PRO A 319 19.10 -9.14 -6.86
N GLU A 320 19.00 -10.10 -5.93
CA GLU A 320 20.16 -10.56 -5.19
C GLU A 320 21.01 -11.47 -6.11
N LYS A 321 22.24 -11.79 -5.71
CA LYS A 321 23.21 -12.45 -6.60
C LYS A 321 22.71 -13.84 -7.03
N GLU A 322 22.92 -14.16 -8.30
CA GLU A 322 22.56 -15.45 -8.92
C GLU A 322 21.04 -15.77 -8.92
N ALA A 323 20.15 -14.76 -8.92
CA ALA A 323 18.70 -14.92 -9.06
C ALA A 323 18.20 -15.60 -10.38
N VAL A 324 19.11 -16.03 -11.26
CA VAL A 324 18.79 -16.60 -12.57
C VAL A 324 18.42 -18.08 -12.42
N GLY A 325 17.12 -18.38 -12.50
CA GLY A 325 16.58 -19.75 -12.43
C GLY A 325 16.11 -20.19 -11.04
N THR A 326 16.13 -19.28 -10.05
CA THR A 326 15.50 -19.44 -8.73
C THR A 326 14.11 -18.80 -8.64
N LEU A 327 13.80 -17.83 -9.50
CA LEU A 327 12.49 -17.18 -9.55
C LEU A 327 11.35 -18.13 -9.95
N PRO A 328 10.11 -17.89 -9.48
CA PRO A 328 8.92 -18.60 -9.94
C PRO A 328 8.54 -18.18 -11.38
N PRO A 329 7.74 -18.98 -12.11
CA PRO A 329 7.33 -18.66 -13.48
C PRO A 329 6.39 -17.45 -13.57
N HIS A 330 5.65 -17.14 -12.51
CA HIS A 330 4.79 -15.96 -12.42
C HIS A 330 5.20 -15.11 -11.22
N LEU A 331 5.25 -13.79 -11.42
CA LEU A 331 5.77 -12.81 -10.48
C LEU A 331 4.91 -11.54 -10.53
N ALA A 332 4.63 -10.92 -9.39
CA ALA A 332 3.92 -9.65 -9.32
C ALA A 332 4.42 -8.76 -8.18
N LEU A 333 4.33 -7.44 -8.36
CA LEU A 333 4.58 -6.42 -7.35
C LEU A 333 3.27 -5.75 -6.97
N VAL A 334 2.90 -5.79 -5.69
CA VAL A 334 1.66 -5.22 -5.14
C VAL A 334 2.02 -4.07 -4.19
N PHE A 335 1.37 -2.92 -4.33
CA PHE A 335 1.44 -1.82 -3.36
C PHE A 335 0.18 -1.79 -2.49
N ASP A 336 0.33 -1.86 -1.18
CA ASP A 336 -0.76 -1.74 -0.22
C ASP A 336 -0.50 -0.68 0.86
N SER A 337 -1.52 -0.44 1.68
CA SER A 337 -1.55 0.63 2.66
C SER A 337 -2.63 0.38 3.68
N GLU A 338 -2.38 0.73 4.94
CA GLU A 338 -3.33 0.51 6.04
C GLU A 338 -4.54 1.43 5.96
N ALA A 339 -4.41 2.59 5.32
CA ALA A 339 -5.51 3.48 5.00
C ALA A 339 -5.86 3.46 3.49
N PRO A 340 -7.08 3.86 3.09
CA PRO A 340 -7.49 3.88 1.69
C PRO A 340 -6.66 4.87 0.85
N PHE A 341 -6.02 4.36 -0.20
CA PHE A 341 -5.19 5.13 -1.13
C PHE A 341 -5.81 5.12 -2.52
N VAL A 342 -6.08 6.31 -3.06
CA VAL A 342 -6.69 6.52 -4.38
C VAL A 342 -5.60 6.64 -5.44
N THR A 343 -5.35 5.55 -6.17
CA THR A 343 -4.42 5.51 -7.28
C THR A 343 -4.80 6.51 -8.38
N GLN A 344 -3.83 7.31 -8.82
CA GLN A 344 -3.98 8.26 -9.94
C GLN A 344 -3.11 7.84 -11.14
N ASP A 345 -1.89 7.37 -10.90
CA ASP A 345 -0.99 6.90 -11.95
C ASP A 345 -0.08 5.77 -11.46
N MET A 346 0.34 4.90 -12.39
CA MET A 346 1.33 3.84 -12.15
C MET A 346 2.29 3.79 -13.34
N LYS A 347 3.58 3.64 -13.08
CA LYS A 347 4.63 3.50 -14.11
C LYS A 347 5.58 2.32 -13.76
N PRO A 348 6.01 1.51 -14.76
CA PRO A 348 5.45 1.40 -16.11
C PRO A 348 3.95 1.04 -16.09
N LYS A 349 3.24 1.28 -17.21
CA LYS A 349 1.81 0.91 -17.36
C LYS A 349 1.59 -0.48 -17.93
N GLU A 350 2.63 -1.06 -18.53
CA GLU A 350 2.62 -2.45 -18.98
C GLU A 350 2.57 -3.39 -17.77
N GLY A 351 1.73 -4.41 -17.82
CA GLY A 351 1.45 -5.32 -16.70
C GLY A 351 0.69 -4.70 -15.51
N ALA A 352 0.37 -3.40 -15.53
CA ALA A 352 -0.21 -2.69 -14.39
C ALA A 352 -1.75 -2.78 -14.30
N THR A 353 -2.26 -3.13 -13.12
CA THR A 353 -3.69 -3.13 -12.77
C THR A 353 -3.97 -2.06 -11.72
N LEU A 354 -4.56 -0.95 -12.14
CA LEU A 354 -4.71 0.29 -11.35
C LEU A 354 -5.63 0.15 -10.12
N THR A 355 -6.68 -0.67 -10.21
CA THR A 355 -7.59 -0.96 -9.09
C THR A 355 -6.92 -1.78 -8.00
N ASP A 356 -6.11 -2.73 -8.42
CA ASP A 356 -5.53 -3.78 -7.57
C ASP A 356 -4.10 -3.41 -7.16
N ARG A 357 -3.62 -2.23 -7.58
CA ARG A 357 -2.30 -1.63 -7.30
C ARG A 357 -1.14 -2.60 -7.55
N THR A 358 -1.30 -3.42 -8.58
CA THR A 358 -0.44 -4.58 -8.89
C THR A 358 0.20 -4.44 -10.26
N TRP A 359 1.50 -4.73 -10.37
CA TRP A 359 2.19 -4.97 -11.64
C TRP A 359 2.49 -6.46 -11.79
N ILE A 360 2.10 -7.06 -12.92
CA ILE A 360 2.60 -8.37 -13.33
C ILE A 360 4.00 -8.19 -13.94
N LEU A 361 4.95 -9.01 -13.50
CA LEU A 361 6.37 -8.88 -13.80
C LEU A 361 6.88 -10.05 -14.66
N ASP A 362 7.89 -9.81 -15.49
CA ASP A 362 8.60 -10.86 -16.25
C ASP A 362 9.80 -11.35 -15.42
N PRO A 363 9.82 -12.60 -14.93
CA PRO A 363 10.93 -13.10 -14.13
C PRO A 363 12.28 -13.02 -14.86
N THR A 364 12.30 -13.12 -16.19
CA THR A 364 13.55 -13.17 -16.98
C THR A 364 14.30 -11.84 -17.03
N THR A 365 13.59 -10.71 -16.93
CA THR A 365 14.21 -9.38 -16.87
C THR A 365 14.73 -9.08 -15.46
N HIS A 366 13.90 -9.31 -14.45
CA HIS A 366 14.21 -9.01 -13.05
C HIS A 366 15.28 -9.92 -12.44
N ALA A 367 15.48 -11.13 -12.97
CA ALA A 367 16.60 -12.00 -12.58
C ALA A 367 18.00 -11.40 -12.80
N SER A 368 18.12 -10.30 -13.56
CA SER A 368 19.42 -9.69 -13.89
C SER A 368 19.47 -8.16 -13.88
N THR A 369 18.32 -7.46 -13.76
CA THR A 369 18.27 -6.00 -13.79
C THR A 369 17.41 -5.40 -12.68
N THR A 370 17.93 -4.37 -12.01
CA THR A 370 17.12 -3.49 -11.16
C THR A 370 16.09 -2.77 -12.03
N THR A 371 14.82 -2.80 -11.61
CA THR A 371 13.73 -2.05 -12.24
C THR A 371 13.03 -1.18 -11.21
N ILE A 372 12.67 0.03 -11.63
CA ILE A 372 12.05 1.06 -10.79
C ILE A 372 10.59 1.22 -11.20
N TYR A 373 9.69 1.09 -10.23
CA TYR A 373 8.25 1.31 -10.36
C TYR A 373 7.88 2.60 -9.63
N THR A 374 6.87 3.32 -10.10
CA THR A 374 6.27 4.42 -9.33
C THR A 374 4.77 4.34 -9.30
N ILE A 375 4.18 4.58 -8.13
CA ILE A 375 2.73 4.74 -7.95
C ILE A 375 2.45 6.12 -7.39
N THR A 376 1.56 6.86 -8.06
CA THR A 376 1.09 8.19 -7.65
C THR A 376 -0.38 8.10 -7.26
N GLY A 377 -0.74 8.70 -6.14
CA GLY A 377 -2.12 8.69 -5.62
C GLY A 377 -2.25 9.43 -4.29
N ALA A 378 -3.47 9.52 -3.77
CA ALA A 378 -3.77 10.31 -2.57
C ALA A 378 -4.39 9.45 -1.46
N PHE A 379 -3.97 9.64 -0.21
CA PHE A 379 -4.61 9.01 0.95
C PHE A 379 -5.95 9.69 1.23
N ALA A 380 -7.04 8.92 1.24
CA ALA A 380 -8.39 9.42 1.55
C ALA A 380 -8.66 9.47 3.07
N GLY A 381 -7.76 8.95 3.89
CA GLY A 381 -7.79 8.96 5.35
C GLY A 381 -6.53 8.35 5.94
N GLY A 382 -6.46 8.27 7.27
CA GLY A 382 -5.37 7.68 8.05
C GLY A 382 -5.50 8.02 9.53
N GLU A 383 -4.66 7.43 10.38
CA GLU A 383 -4.37 7.97 11.72
C GLU A 383 -3.15 8.92 11.63
N GLU A 384 -2.63 9.39 12.76
CA GLU A 384 -1.46 10.29 12.82
C GLU A 384 -0.22 9.68 12.12
N THR A 385 -0.08 8.36 12.14
CA THR A 385 0.81 7.59 11.26
C THR A 385 0.08 6.43 10.59
N LEU A 386 0.64 5.94 9.47
CA LEU A 386 0.23 4.71 8.79
C LEU A 386 1.44 4.01 8.16
N ILE A 387 1.30 2.73 7.83
CA ILE A 387 2.27 1.99 7.02
C ILE A 387 1.74 1.84 5.59
N ALA A 388 2.60 2.15 4.61
CA ALA A 388 2.48 1.67 3.24
C ALA A 388 3.48 0.54 3.00
N ARG A 389 3.13 -0.46 2.19
CA ARG A 389 4.02 -1.58 1.86
C ARG A 389 4.08 -1.86 0.37
N ALA A 390 5.17 -2.49 -0.03
CA ALA A 390 5.38 -3.05 -1.35
C ALA A 390 5.73 -4.54 -1.20
N HIS A 391 4.83 -5.41 -1.64
CA HIS A 391 4.98 -6.86 -1.60
C HIS A 391 5.32 -7.40 -2.98
N LEU A 392 6.44 -8.11 -3.08
CA LEU A 392 6.78 -8.92 -4.24
C LEU A 392 6.29 -10.35 -3.99
N ILE A 393 5.38 -10.83 -4.83
CA ILE A 393 4.75 -12.15 -4.71
C ILE A 393 5.01 -13.00 -5.97
N GLY A 394 5.00 -14.32 -5.84
CA GLY A 394 5.15 -15.23 -6.97
C GLY A 394 4.55 -16.61 -6.75
N TRP A 395 4.19 -17.27 -7.86
CA TRP A 395 3.45 -18.55 -7.87
C TRP A 395 3.86 -19.44 -9.06
N GLN A 396 3.56 -20.73 -8.97
CA GLN A 396 3.93 -21.75 -9.95
C GLN A 396 2.93 -21.88 -11.09
N GLU A 397 3.32 -22.63 -12.13
CA GLU A 397 2.48 -22.85 -13.31
C GLU A 397 1.23 -23.68 -12.95
N GLY A 398 0.05 -23.07 -13.10
CA GLY A 398 -1.24 -23.66 -12.75
C GLY A 398 -1.82 -23.23 -11.40
N GLU A 399 -1.05 -22.52 -10.58
CA GLU A 399 -1.53 -21.83 -9.37
C GLU A 399 -2.15 -20.46 -9.73
N SER A 400 -2.95 -19.90 -8.82
CA SER A 400 -3.50 -18.55 -8.95
C SER A 400 -2.73 -17.53 -8.10
N ILE A 401 -2.89 -16.23 -8.40
CA ILE A 401 -2.31 -15.15 -7.60
C ILE A 401 -2.81 -15.12 -6.14
N ALA A 402 -3.93 -15.80 -5.84
CA ALA A 402 -4.44 -15.96 -4.47
C ALA A 402 -3.72 -17.07 -3.67
N GLU A 403 -2.86 -17.85 -4.33
CA GLU A 403 -2.00 -18.90 -3.77
C GLU A 403 -0.51 -18.49 -3.79
N ALA A 404 -0.22 -17.24 -4.18
CA ALA A 404 1.14 -16.73 -4.32
C ALA A 404 1.84 -16.45 -2.97
N HIS A 405 3.13 -16.77 -2.92
CA HIS A 405 3.98 -16.57 -1.74
C HIS A 405 4.70 -15.22 -1.77
N ILE A 406 4.95 -14.63 -0.60
CA ILE A 406 5.68 -13.37 -0.44
C ILE A 406 7.18 -13.64 -0.52
N LEU A 407 7.80 -13.18 -1.60
CA LEU A 407 9.22 -13.35 -1.89
C LEU A 407 10.07 -12.26 -1.21
N ALA A 408 9.52 -11.05 -1.12
CA ALA A 408 10.12 -9.92 -0.43
C ALA A 408 9.04 -8.88 -0.09
N SER A 409 9.31 -8.05 0.92
CA SER A 409 8.45 -6.93 1.29
C SER A 409 9.28 -5.75 1.78
N ALA A 410 8.86 -4.53 1.45
CA ALA A 410 9.37 -3.30 2.04
C ALA A 410 8.22 -2.49 2.64
N GLU A 411 8.43 -1.93 3.83
CA GLU A 411 7.46 -1.08 4.53
C GLU A 411 8.02 0.34 4.67
N GLN A 412 7.15 1.35 4.58
CA GLN A 412 7.47 2.75 4.84
C GLN A 412 6.40 3.32 5.79
N GLU A 413 6.82 3.68 7.00
CA GLU A 413 6.02 4.46 7.94
C GLU A 413 5.89 5.90 7.44
N ILE A 414 4.66 6.43 7.45
CA ILE A 414 4.31 7.74 6.93
C ILE A 414 3.46 8.45 7.99
N ALA A 415 3.83 9.64 8.41
CA ALA A 415 2.95 10.50 9.20
C ALA A 415 1.93 11.19 8.29
N ILE A 416 0.67 11.24 8.72
CA ILE A 416 -0.31 12.14 8.11
C ILE A 416 -0.09 13.53 8.72
N GLU A 417 0.25 14.50 7.88
CA GLU A 417 0.42 15.88 8.30
C GLU A 417 -0.95 16.51 8.60
N ASP A 418 -1.24 16.69 9.88
CA ASP A 418 -2.40 17.46 10.34
C ASP A 418 -2.25 18.92 9.90
N GLN A 419 -3.10 19.37 8.98
CA GLN A 419 -3.00 20.69 8.35
C GLN A 419 -3.45 21.78 9.32
N GLN A 420 -2.58 22.17 10.26
CA GLN A 420 -2.78 23.25 11.24
C GLN A 420 -3.49 24.48 10.65
N LEU A 421 -3.06 24.90 9.47
CA LEU A 421 -3.76 25.85 8.61
C LEU A 421 -3.96 25.22 7.22
N SER A 422 -5.19 24.82 6.87
CA SER A 422 -5.49 24.35 5.51
C SER A 422 -5.61 25.53 4.56
N VAL A 423 -4.94 25.46 3.41
CA VAL A 423 -5.01 26.43 2.31
C VAL A 423 -5.63 25.75 1.10
N SER A 424 -6.64 26.37 0.49
CA SER A 424 -7.32 25.82 -0.70
C SER A 424 -7.46 26.89 -1.78
N LEU A 425 -7.31 26.48 -3.04
CA LEU A 425 -7.45 27.33 -4.21
C LEU A 425 -8.71 26.96 -4.99
N VAL A 426 -9.35 27.96 -5.59
CA VAL A 426 -10.43 27.79 -6.56
C VAL A 426 -10.15 28.69 -7.76
N ALA A 427 -10.32 28.16 -8.98
CA ALA A 427 -10.24 28.92 -10.22
C ALA A 427 -11.54 28.73 -11.02
N ASN A 428 -12.25 29.82 -11.34
CA ASN A 428 -13.57 29.80 -12.02
C ASN A 428 -14.56 28.76 -11.43
N GLY A 429 -14.57 28.60 -10.10
CA GLY A 429 -15.43 27.64 -9.38
C GLY A 429 -14.90 26.20 -9.27
N SER A 430 -13.74 25.89 -9.88
CA SER A 430 -13.09 24.57 -9.84
C SER A 430 -11.95 24.49 -8.82
N GLN A 431 -11.81 23.36 -8.13
CA GLN A 431 -10.64 22.98 -7.32
C GLN A 431 -9.70 22.00 -8.05
N GLN A 432 -9.83 21.92 -9.38
CA GLN A 432 -9.05 21.08 -10.29
C GLN A 432 -8.58 21.92 -11.47
N ASP A 433 -7.55 21.45 -12.18
CA ASP A 433 -7.04 22.07 -13.41
C ASP A 433 -8.17 22.41 -14.40
N ILE A 434 -8.16 23.64 -14.90
CA ILE A 434 -9.18 24.15 -15.84
C ILE A 434 -8.57 24.52 -17.19
N THR A 435 -9.45 24.74 -18.16
CA THR A 435 -9.15 25.42 -19.41
C THR A 435 -9.80 26.79 -19.39
N VAL A 436 -9.12 27.80 -19.92
CA VAL A 436 -9.56 29.21 -20.01
C VAL A 436 -9.25 29.75 -21.40
N GLN A 437 -9.82 30.88 -21.81
CA GLN A 437 -9.58 31.52 -23.11
C GLN A 437 -9.06 32.97 -22.98
N PRO A 438 -8.30 33.48 -23.96
CA PRO A 438 -7.98 34.91 -24.09
C PRO A 438 -9.26 35.76 -24.10
N GLY A 439 -9.26 36.86 -23.34
CA GLY A 439 -10.45 37.71 -23.14
C GLY A 439 -11.36 37.29 -21.97
N GLU A 440 -11.17 36.12 -21.35
CA GLU A 440 -11.93 35.75 -20.15
C GLU A 440 -11.46 36.48 -18.89
N HIS A 441 -12.36 36.61 -17.92
CA HIS A 441 -12.04 37.01 -16.55
C HIS A 441 -11.73 35.76 -15.71
N LEU A 442 -10.49 35.64 -15.24
CA LEU A 442 -10.12 34.59 -14.28
C LEU A 442 -10.52 35.03 -12.87
N ASN A 443 -11.49 34.34 -12.29
CA ASN A 443 -11.90 34.46 -10.90
C ASN A 443 -11.07 33.47 -10.08
N ALA A 444 -10.21 33.96 -9.19
CA ALA A 444 -9.33 33.15 -8.37
C ALA A 444 -9.60 33.39 -6.88
N THR A 445 -9.94 32.32 -6.16
CA THR A 445 -10.20 32.34 -4.71
C THR A 445 -9.06 31.65 -3.98
N ILE A 446 -8.61 32.24 -2.87
CA ILE A 446 -7.81 31.56 -1.85
C ILE A 446 -8.58 31.50 -0.53
N VAL A 447 -8.76 30.29 -0.03
CA VAL A 447 -9.39 30.01 1.27
C VAL A 447 -8.30 29.58 2.24
N VAL A 448 -8.30 30.17 3.43
CA VAL A 448 -7.43 29.76 4.55
C VAL A 448 -8.27 29.47 5.78
N LYS A 449 -8.06 28.32 6.42
CA LYS A 449 -8.85 27.87 7.58
C LYS A 449 -7.95 27.28 8.65
N ASN A 450 -8.08 27.78 9.88
CA ASN A 450 -7.41 27.23 11.06
C ASN A 450 -8.09 25.91 11.46
N ASN A 451 -7.31 24.83 11.58
CA ASN A 451 -7.78 23.53 12.04
C ASN A 451 -7.26 23.17 13.44
N THR A 452 -6.31 23.93 13.99
CA THR A 452 -5.82 23.72 15.36
C THR A 452 -6.82 24.15 16.43
N GLU A 453 -6.62 23.69 17.66
CA GLU A 453 -7.33 24.18 18.86
C GLU A 453 -6.76 25.53 19.39
N GLU A 454 -5.73 26.11 18.75
CA GLU A 454 -5.10 27.38 19.16
C GLU A 454 -5.33 28.52 18.15
N PRO A 455 -5.31 29.80 18.58
CA PRO A 455 -5.43 30.95 17.67
C PRO A 455 -4.10 31.25 16.96
N LEU A 456 -4.08 31.07 15.63
CA LEU A 456 -2.93 31.35 14.76
C LEU A 456 -2.78 32.87 14.55
N LYS A 457 -1.55 33.41 14.64
CA LYS A 457 -1.31 34.87 14.62
C LYS A 457 -0.48 35.32 13.43
N ASN A 458 -0.48 36.64 13.18
CA ASN A 458 0.38 37.30 12.17
C ASN A 458 0.22 36.72 10.75
N VAL A 459 -0.97 36.25 10.41
CA VAL A 459 -1.21 35.51 9.16
C VAL A 459 -0.93 36.42 7.96
N ARG A 460 -0.21 35.88 6.98
CA ARG A 460 0.15 36.55 5.72
C ARG A 460 -0.17 35.62 4.56
N VAL A 461 -1.23 35.91 3.83
CA VAL A 461 -1.72 35.11 2.71
C VAL A 461 -1.11 35.65 1.42
N ARG A 462 -0.68 34.74 0.54
CA ARG A 462 -0.03 35.03 -0.73
C ARG A 462 -0.66 34.19 -1.83
N LEU A 463 -1.06 34.83 -2.92
CA LEU A 463 -1.52 34.20 -4.15
C LEU A 463 -0.53 34.57 -5.27
N MET A 464 -0.09 33.61 -6.08
CA MET A 464 0.85 33.85 -7.17
C MET A 464 0.36 33.19 -8.46
N PHE A 465 0.51 33.92 -9.56
CA PHE A 465 0.19 33.48 -10.91
C PHE A 465 1.49 33.52 -11.72
N ASP A 466 2.03 32.35 -12.06
CA ASP A 466 3.14 32.23 -13.00
C ASP A 466 2.54 32.05 -14.39
N ALA A 467 2.48 33.15 -15.15
CA ALA A 467 1.70 33.25 -16.37
C ALA A 467 2.58 33.55 -17.60
N PRO A 468 2.11 33.21 -18.83
CA PRO A 468 2.81 33.55 -20.05
C PRO A 468 3.12 35.05 -20.18
N SER A 469 4.25 35.36 -20.80
CA SER A 469 4.69 36.73 -21.02
C SER A 469 5.53 36.89 -22.29
N VAL A 470 5.44 38.07 -22.91
CA VAL A 470 6.21 38.46 -24.09
C VAL A 470 6.84 39.83 -23.83
N ASN A 471 8.14 39.99 -24.08
CA ASN A 471 8.88 41.24 -23.84
C ASN A 471 8.68 41.82 -22.41
N GLY A 472 8.56 40.95 -21.40
CA GLY A 472 8.30 41.33 -20.00
C GLY A 472 6.86 41.73 -19.66
N ARG A 473 5.92 41.68 -20.62
CA ARG A 473 4.48 41.92 -20.40
C ARG A 473 3.74 40.59 -20.27
N SER A 474 3.04 40.36 -19.16
CA SER A 474 2.22 39.15 -18.98
C SER A 474 0.94 39.19 -19.82
N ILE A 475 0.43 38.00 -20.18
CA ILE A 475 -0.90 37.79 -20.75
C ILE A 475 -2.03 38.13 -19.76
N MET A 476 -1.73 38.16 -18.45
CA MET A 476 -2.67 38.64 -17.43
C MET A 476 -2.66 40.18 -17.39
N ASP A 477 -3.84 40.81 -17.39
CA ASP A 477 -3.97 42.27 -17.33
C ASP A 477 -3.98 42.80 -15.89
N TRP A 478 -2.82 42.72 -15.23
CA TRP A 478 -2.58 43.25 -13.87
C TRP A 478 -3.08 44.68 -13.59
N PRO A 479 -3.07 45.65 -14.54
CA PRO A 479 -3.68 46.97 -14.35
C PRO A 479 -5.21 46.96 -14.17
N SER A 480 -5.88 45.87 -14.54
CA SER A 480 -7.33 45.66 -14.46
C SER A 480 -7.70 44.54 -13.47
N LEU A 481 -6.81 44.24 -12.52
CA LEU A 481 -7.09 43.36 -11.39
C LEU A 481 -8.16 43.98 -10.47
N GLU A 482 -9.17 43.18 -10.13
CA GLU A 482 -10.16 43.49 -9.10
C GLU A 482 -9.80 42.73 -7.80
N ASP A 483 -9.46 43.46 -6.75
CA ASP A 483 -9.18 42.96 -5.39
C ASP A 483 -9.80 43.95 -4.39
N GLU A 484 -10.85 43.53 -3.66
CA GLU A 484 -11.52 44.42 -2.68
C GLU A 484 -10.64 44.75 -1.46
N ALA A 485 -9.57 43.96 -1.22
CA ALA A 485 -8.70 44.09 -0.05
C ALA A 485 -7.40 44.85 -0.31
N ASP A 486 -7.16 45.32 -1.55
CA ASP A 486 -5.97 46.12 -1.96
C ASP A 486 -4.64 45.45 -1.52
N GLY A 487 -4.47 44.18 -1.93
CA GLY A 487 -3.30 43.37 -1.65
C GLY A 487 -2.02 43.94 -2.25
N ASN A 488 -0.88 43.74 -1.58
CA ASN A 488 0.39 44.25 -2.08
C ASN A 488 0.89 43.42 -3.28
N ILE A 489 0.82 44.00 -4.49
CA ILE A 489 1.19 43.37 -5.75
C ILE A 489 2.70 43.51 -6.02
N VAL A 490 3.36 42.41 -6.39
CA VAL A 490 4.76 42.37 -6.86
C VAL A 490 4.84 41.55 -8.15
N GLY A 491 5.59 42.03 -9.16
CA GLY A 491 5.74 41.35 -10.44
C GLY A 491 7.19 41.06 -10.80
N GLU A 492 7.52 39.80 -11.05
CA GLU A 492 8.88 39.27 -11.27
C GLU A 492 8.95 38.54 -12.62
N GLN A 493 10.03 38.74 -13.38
CA GLN A 493 10.26 38.02 -14.63
C GLN A 493 11.05 36.74 -14.34
N LEU A 494 10.46 35.56 -14.59
CA LEU A 494 11.09 34.27 -14.27
C LEU A 494 11.89 33.69 -15.44
N SER A 495 11.43 33.93 -16.66
CA SER A 495 12.12 33.60 -17.92
C SER A 495 11.72 34.60 -19.00
N ASP A 496 12.23 34.47 -20.22
CA ASP A 496 11.76 35.28 -21.36
C ASP A 496 10.25 35.07 -21.66
N THR A 497 9.73 33.89 -21.32
CA THR A 497 8.37 33.41 -21.65
C THR A 497 7.39 33.38 -20.46
N ILE A 498 7.87 33.47 -19.22
CA ILE A 498 7.04 33.40 -17.99
C ILE A 498 7.30 34.61 -17.08
N ARG A 499 6.20 35.22 -16.62
CA ARG A 499 6.20 36.29 -15.61
C ARG A 499 5.32 35.90 -14.42
N ARG A 500 5.89 35.99 -13.22
CA ARG A 500 5.16 35.89 -11.95
C ARG A 500 4.50 37.22 -11.63
N GLY A 501 3.23 37.17 -11.24
CA GLY A 501 2.63 38.21 -10.41
C GLY A 501 2.17 37.61 -9.08
N GLN A 502 2.51 38.27 -7.99
CA GLN A 502 2.21 37.88 -6.62
C GLN A 502 1.35 38.95 -5.97
N ILE A 503 0.24 38.56 -5.37
CA ILE A 503 -0.56 39.39 -4.46
C ILE A 503 -0.29 38.93 -3.03
N THR A 504 -0.27 39.85 -2.06
CA THR A 504 0.00 39.50 -0.65
C THR A 504 -0.82 40.36 0.30
N TRP A 505 -1.66 39.69 1.10
CA TRP A 505 -2.49 40.31 2.13
C TRP A 505 -1.94 40.00 3.53
N SER A 506 -2.17 40.93 4.45
CA SER A 506 -1.75 40.84 5.84
C SER A 506 -2.75 41.58 6.72
N SER A 507 -2.51 41.61 8.04
CA SER A 507 -3.28 42.44 8.99
C SER A 507 -3.29 43.96 8.74
N ALA A 508 -2.56 44.45 7.74
CA ALA A 508 -2.65 45.81 7.23
C ALA A 508 -3.77 46.01 6.18
N GLN A 509 -4.11 44.97 5.43
CA GLN A 509 -5.21 44.92 4.44
C GLN A 509 -6.48 44.36 5.08
N ILE A 510 -6.42 43.12 5.56
CA ILE A 510 -7.55 42.36 6.08
C ILE A 510 -7.35 42.21 7.59
N GLY A 511 -8.22 42.83 8.40
CA GLY A 511 -8.02 42.92 9.85
C GLY A 511 -7.88 41.55 10.54
N ASP A 512 -8.62 40.57 10.05
CA ASP A 512 -8.75 39.22 10.61
C ASP A 512 -7.46 38.40 10.40
N LEU A 513 -6.64 38.73 9.40
CA LEU A 513 -5.28 38.17 9.25
C LEU A 513 -4.34 38.51 10.42
N ARG A 514 -4.76 39.33 11.40
CA ARG A 514 -4.02 39.48 12.66
C ARG A 514 -4.03 38.19 13.48
N GLN A 515 -5.16 37.52 13.54
CA GLN A 515 -5.37 36.31 14.32
C GLN A 515 -6.58 35.54 13.76
N LEU A 516 -6.39 34.28 13.36
CA LEU A 516 -7.47 33.35 13.04
C LEU A 516 -7.73 32.44 14.23
N ASP A 517 -8.93 32.51 14.82
CA ASP A 517 -9.35 31.69 15.95
C ASP A 517 -9.58 30.21 15.53
N PRO A 518 -9.64 29.25 16.49
CA PRO A 518 -9.85 27.82 16.19
C PRO A 518 -11.09 27.56 15.33
N GLY A 519 -10.89 26.91 14.17
CA GLY A 519 -11.95 26.63 13.20
C GLY A 519 -12.36 27.81 12.30
N GLU A 520 -11.79 29.00 12.49
CA GLU A 520 -12.08 30.19 11.68
C GLU A 520 -11.55 30.04 10.24
N GLN A 521 -12.33 30.54 9.29
CA GLN A 521 -12.03 30.52 7.86
C GLN A 521 -12.11 31.95 7.30
N LEU A 522 -11.07 32.36 6.58
CA LEU A 522 -11.08 33.53 5.71
C LEU A 522 -11.07 33.07 4.25
N THR A 523 -11.88 33.75 3.42
CA THR A 523 -11.87 33.62 1.96
C THR A 523 -11.43 34.96 1.37
N ILE A 524 -10.56 34.93 0.36
CA ILE A 524 -10.13 36.09 -0.40
C ILE A 524 -10.35 35.78 -1.89
N ASP A 525 -11.10 36.63 -2.58
CA ASP A 525 -11.44 36.49 -3.99
C ASP A 525 -10.79 37.62 -4.80
N VAL A 526 -10.23 37.30 -5.96
CA VAL A 526 -9.75 38.28 -6.95
C VAL A 526 -10.20 37.93 -8.36
N THR A 527 -10.43 38.95 -9.19
CA THR A 527 -10.73 38.79 -10.61
C THR A 527 -9.62 39.43 -11.44
N ILE A 528 -9.01 38.69 -12.36
CA ILE A 528 -7.96 39.20 -13.25
C ILE A 528 -8.26 38.85 -14.71
N PRO A 529 -8.41 39.85 -15.61
CA PRO A 529 -8.63 39.58 -17.02
C PRO A 529 -7.42 38.91 -17.69
N ILE A 530 -7.69 37.94 -18.56
CA ILE A 530 -6.74 37.41 -19.54
C ILE A 530 -6.86 38.28 -20.79
N ARG A 531 -5.75 38.80 -21.30
CA ARG A 531 -5.73 39.66 -22.48
C ARG A 531 -6.31 38.97 -23.72
N SER A 532 -7.00 39.75 -24.54
CA SER A 532 -7.56 39.30 -25.82
C SER A 532 -6.59 39.52 -27.00
N GLY A 533 -6.96 39.01 -28.18
CA GLY A 533 -6.28 39.34 -29.45
C GLY A 533 -6.40 40.81 -29.87
N GLU A 534 -7.30 41.59 -29.24
CA GLU A 534 -7.37 43.04 -29.44
C GLU A 534 -6.30 43.80 -28.61
N ASP A 535 -5.83 43.21 -27.51
CA ASP A 535 -4.87 43.81 -26.56
C ASP A 535 -3.40 43.54 -26.90
N VAL A 536 -3.14 42.36 -27.46
CA VAL A 536 -1.82 41.77 -27.72
C VAL A 536 -1.86 40.82 -28.91
N ASP A 537 -0.71 40.69 -29.58
CA ASP A 537 -0.45 39.58 -30.49
C ASP A 537 -0.34 38.28 -29.67
N LEU A 538 -1.39 37.44 -29.72
CA LEU A 538 -1.43 36.16 -29.03
C LEU A 538 -0.43 35.15 -29.62
N THR A 539 -0.12 35.24 -30.92
CA THR A 539 0.80 34.32 -31.61
C THR A 539 2.25 34.47 -31.15
N ALA A 540 2.58 35.58 -30.46
CA ALA A 540 3.89 35.82 -29.88
C ALA A 540 4.15 35.07 -28.56
N TYR A 541 3.13 34.46 -27.93
CA TYR A 541 3.27 33.77 -26.64
C TYR A 541 3.66 32.29 -26.84
N GLU A 542 4.91 31.95 -26.54
CA GLU A 542 5.43 30.56 -26.61
C GLU A 542 4.87 29.63 -25.51
N SER A 543 4.17 30.18 -24.51
CA SER A 543 3.55 29.43 -23.41
C SER A 543 2.07 29.74 -23.31
N TYR A 544 1.29 28.72 -22.97
CA TYR A 544 -0.17 28.73 -22.84
C TYR A 544 -0.62 28.15 -21.49
N VAL A 545 0.25 28.15 -20.47
CA VAL A 545 -0.05 27.61 -19.14
C VAL A 545 0.17 28.66 -18.07
N ILE A 546 -0.85 28.85 -17.21
CA ILE A 546 -0.75 29.63 -15.98
C ILE A 546 -0.72 28.66 -14.79
N SER A 547 0.28 28.78 -13.92
CA SER A 547 0.32 28.07 -12.64
C SER A 547 -0.18 28.99 -11.54
N LEU A 548 -1.29 28.61 -10.89
CA LEU A 548 -1.87 29.32 -9.75
C LEU A 548 -1.43 28.63 -8.46
N THR A 549 -0.73 29.36 -7.59
CA THR A 549 -0.17 28.84 -6.33
C THR A 549 -0.53 29.74 -5.15
N GLY A 550 -0.74 29.13 -3.98
CA GLY A 550 -1.17 29.83 -2.77
C GLY A 550 -0.44 29.34 -1.53
N ASN A 551 -0.03 30.25 -0.66
CA ASN A 551 0.52 29.93 0.66
C ASN A 551 0.09 30.94 1.71
N ALA A 552 0.15 30.52 2.97
CA ALA A 552 -0.10 31.34 4.13
C ALA A 552 0.99 31.12 5.19
N GLN A 553 1.68 32.20 5.55
CA GLN A 553 2.65 32.21 6.65
C GLN A 553 1.94 32.64 7.93
N TYR A 554 2.27 32.05 9.08
CA TYR A 554 1.61 32.35 10.35
C TYR A 554 2.53 32.08 11.55
N THR A 555 2.13 32.54 12.73
CA THR A 555 2.83 32.29 14.00
C THR A 555 1.98 31.38 14.90
N LEU A 556 2.55 30.25 15.32
CA LEU A 556 2.01 29.31 16.32
C LEU A 556 3.11 29.05 17.37
N SER A 557 2.78 29.00 18.66
CA SER A 557 3.75 28.68 19.74
C SER A 557 5.11 29.41 19.66
N ASP A 558 5.10 30.67 19.19
CA ASP A 558 6.27 31.54 18.95
C ASP A 558 7.25 31.08 17.84
N SER A 559 6.91 30.11 16.99
CA SER A 559 7.58 29.84 15.70
C SER A 559 6.83 30.46 14.51
N GLU A 560 7.54 30.74 13.41
CA GLU A 560 6.93 31.09 12.11
C GLU A 560 6.79 29.81 11.27
N GLU A 561 5.55 29.47 10.92
CA GLU A 561 5.19 28.31 10.10
C GLU A 561 4.66 28.75 8.73
N THR A 562 4.54 27.82 7.78
CA THR A 562 3.97 28.12 6.45
C THR A 562 3.19 26.93 5.92
N ALA A 563 1.93 27.16 5.56
CA ALA A 563 1.08 26.20 4.84
C ALA A 563 0.96 26.59 3.37
N ALA A 564 0.80 25.60 2.49
CA ALA A 564 0.62 25.78 1.05
C ALA A 564 -0.61 25.02 0.55
N GLY A 565 -1.32 25.59 -0.43
CA GLY A 565 -2.41 24.91 -1.12
C GLY A 565 -1.89 24.07 -2.29
N VAL A 566 -2.67 23.06 -2.70
CA VAL A 566 -2.41 22.33 -3.95
C VAL A 566 -2.47 23.32 -5.12
N PRO A 567 -1.42 23.43 -5.96
CA PRO A 567 -1.44 24.29 -7.15
C PRO A 567 -2.54 23.91 -8.13
N LEU A 568 -3.08 24.89 -8.86
CA LEU A 568 -3.97 24.66 -10.00
C LEU A 568 -3.25 25.03 -11.30
N VAL A 569 -3.35 24.18 -12.31
CA VAL A 569 -2.83 24.44 -13.65
C VAL A 569 -3.97 24.87 -14.56
N LEU A 570 -3.86 26.08 -15.12
CA LEU A 570 -4.83 26.62 -16.06
C LEU A 570 -4.23 26.58 -17.46
N THR A 571 -4.90 25.86 -18.36
CA THR A 571 -4.52 25.78 -19.78
C THR A 571 -5.24 26.88 -20.55
N ILE A 572 -4.51 27.79 -21.18
CA ILE A 572 -5.08 28.79 -22.09
C ILE A 572 -5.31 28.12 -23.44
N ASN A 573 -6.56 27.94 -23.81
CA ASN A 573 -6.96 27.47 -25.14
C ASN A 573 -7.02 28.60 -26.14
N SER A 574 -7.15 28.26 -27.43
CA SER A 574 -7.42 29.21 -28.48
C SER A 574 -8.64 30.10 -28.18
N ASP A 575 -8.59 31.34 -28.67
CA ASP A 575 -9.59 32.41 -28.57
C ASP A 575 -10.83 32.18 -29.46
N THR A 576 -11.21 30.92 -29.67
CA THR A 576 -12.27 30.55 -30.62
C THR A 576 -13.61 31.16 -30.23
N THR A 577 -14.23 31.87 -31.19
CA THR A 577 -15.53 32.52 -31.09
C THR A 577 -16.49 31.96 -32.13
N PHE A 578 -17.80 31.99 -31.82
CA PHE A 578 -18.83 31.57 -32.76
C PHE A 578 -20.07 32.47 -32.67
N GLU A 579 -20.47 33.07 -33.80
CA GLU A 579 -21.62 33.96 -33.92
C GLU A 579 -22.64 33.41 -34.92
N VAL A 580 -23.93 33.52 -34.60
CA VAL A 580 -25.05 33.17 -35.49
C VAL A 580 -25.79 34.45 -35.87
N ARG A 581 -25.94 34.68 -37.17
CA ARG A 581 -26.75 35.77 -37.75
C ARG A 581 -27.84 35.21 -38.64
N ASP A 582 -28.95 35.93 -38.73
CA ASP A 582 -30.08 35.63 -39.61
C ASP A 582 -30.57 36.90 -40.30
N GLU A 583 -30.92 36.78 -41.58
CA GLU A 583 -31.57 37.82 -42.39
C GLU A 583 -32.79 37.22 -43.10
N ALA A 584 -34.00 37.57 -42.63
CA ALA A 584 -35.27 37.04 -43.13
C ALA A 584 -35.92 37.92 -44.21
N ASP A 585 -36.40 37.31 -45.30
CA ASP A 585 -37.16 37.93 -46.40
C ASP A 585 -38.37 37.03 -46.76
N ASP A 586 -39.59 37.53 -46.49
CA ASP A 586 -40.86 36.79 -46.46
C ASP A 586 -40.77 35.41 -45.73
N ASP A 587 -40.75 34.30 -46.46
CA ASP A 587 -40.70 32.91 -45.91
C ASP A 587 -39.27 32.32 -45.90
N VAL A 588 -38.22 33.09 -46.22
CA VAL A 588 -36.83 32.63 -46.36
C VAL A 588 -35.91 33.30 -45.34
N HIS A 589 -35.20 32.50 -44.56
CA HIS A 589 -34.19 32.93 -43.59
C HIS A 589 -32.78 32.65 -44.12
N THR A 590 -31.92 33.67 -44.16
CA THR A 590 -30.52 33.55 -44.61
C THR A 590 -29.59 33.53 -43.41
N PHE A 591 -29.19 32.32 -43.01
CA PHE A 591 -28.28 32.11 -41.90
C PHE A 591 -26.85 32.43 -42.31
N THR A 592 -26.10 33.08 -41.42
CA THR A 592 -24.64 33.18 -41.49
C THR A 592 -24.03 32.74 -40.15
N TRP A 593 -23.17 31.73 -40.19
CA TRP A 593 -22.38 31.27 -39.05
C TRP A 593 -20.94 31.76 -39.22
N LEU A 594 -20.44 32.46 -38.20
CA LEU A 594 -19.07 33.00 -38.18
C LEU A 594 -18.27 32.29 -37.10
N LEU A 595 -17.27 31.51 -37.51
CA LEU A 595 -16.26 30.90 -36.63
C LEU A 595 -14.99 31.76 -36.69
N GLY A 596 -14.60 32.39 -35.60
CA GLY A 596 -13.39 33.23 -35.50
C GLY A 596 -12.33 32.61 -34.58
N ASN A 597 -11.04 32.72 -34.91
CA ASN A 597 -9.95 32.12 -34.15
C ASN A 597 -8.57 32.70 -34.57
N THR A 598 -7.72 33.14 -33.62
CA THR A 598 -6.42 33.77 -33.91
C THR A 598 -5.21 33.20 -33.15
N PHE A 599 -5.39 32.47 -32.03
CA PHE A 599 -4.29 32.09 -31.14
C PHE A 599 -3.61 30.76 -31.49
N HIS A 600 -4.35 29.64 -31.52
CA HIS A 600 -3.82 28.32 -31.89
C HIS A 600 -4.59 27.73 -33.10
N PRO A 601 -3.96 26.89 -33.95
CA PRO A 601 -4.70 26.12 -34.95
C PRO A 601 -5.73 25.20 -34.30
N LEU A 602 -6.87 25.03 -34.97
CA LEU A 602 -7.92 24.10 -34.54
C LEU A 602 -7.96 22.86 -35.45
N LYS A 603 -8.53 21.78 -34.94
CA LYS A 603 -8.89 20.57 -35.69
C LYS A 603 -10.23 20.02 -35.22
N ASP A 604 -10.80 19.10 -36.00
CA ASP A 604 -12.00 18.33 -35.62
C ASP A 604 -13.15 19.26 -35.17
N ILE A 605 -13.42 20.28 -36.00
CA ILE A 605 -14.42 21.30 -35.75
C ILE A 605 -15.76 20.80 -36.26
N GLU A 606 -16.78 20.76 -35.40
CA GLU A 606 -18.13 20.34 -35.75
C GLU A 606 -19.14 21.35 -35.19
N ALA A 607 -19.94 21.97 -36.07
CA ALA A 607 -21.06 22.83 -35.71
C ALA A 607 -22.39 22.16 -36.10
N GLN A 608 -23.26 21.92 -35.12
CA GLN A 608 -24.53 21.20 -35.27
C GLN A 608 -25.74 22.08 -34.90
N VAL A 609 -26.83 21.99 -35.68
CA VAL A 609 -28.13 22.58 -35.35
C VAL A 609 -29.29 21.67 -35.78
N ASP A 610 -30.38 21.69 -35.02
CA ASP A 610 -31.64 21.05 -35.39
C ASP A 610 -32.63 22.12 -35.89
N PHE A 611 -33.40 21.83 -36.95
CA PHE A 611 -34.43 22.72 -37.51
C PHE A 611 -35.85 22.31 -37.11
N TYR A 612 -36.70 23.31 -36.83
CA TYR A 612 -38.06 23.10 -36.34
C TYR A 612 -39.13 23.55 -37.34
N GLY A 613 -40.28 22.86 -37.31
CA GLY A 613 -41.44 23.19 -38.16
C GLY A 613 -41.42 22.52 -39.54
N ASP A 614 -42.15 23.11 -40.48
CA ASP A 614 -42.25 22.66 -41.88
C ASP A 614 -41.31 23.51 -42.74
N VAL A 615 -40.05 23.08 -42.82
CA VAL A 615 -38.96 23.77 -43.51
C VAL A 615 -38.41 22.95 -44.68
N SER A 616 -37.85 23.62 -45.67
CA SER A 616 -37.02 23.03 -46.72
C SER A 616 -35.62 23.67 -46.71
N PHE A 617 -34.61 22.82 -46.82
CA PHE A 617 -33.19 23.16 -46.90
C PHE A 617 -32.60 22.54 -48.17
N SER A 618 -31.65 23.24 -48.80
CA SER A 618 -30.96 22.80 -50.01
C SER A 618 -29.46 23.04 -49.85
N GLN A 619 -28.68 21.96 -49.89
CA GLN A 619 -27.24 22.04 -49.70
C GLN A 619 -26.52 22.70 -50.89
N ASP A 620 -27.09 22.63 -52.10
CA ASP A 620 -26.54 23.24 -53.31
C ASP A 620 -26.61 24.78 -53.28
N ASP A 621 -27.45 25.36 -52.41
CA ASP A 621 -27.63 26.80 -52.23
C ASP A 621 -26.78 27.38 -51.06
N ALA A 622 -25.96 26.55 -50.40
CA ALA A 622 -25.09 26.96 -49.30
C ALA A 622 -23.68 27.39 -49.77
N VAL A 623 -23.16 28.47 -49.20
CA VAL A 623 -21.78 28.95 -49.39
C VAL A 623 -20.91 28.42 -48.26
N VAL A 624 -20.29 27.26 -48.49
CA VAL A 624 -19.39 26.59 -47.54
C VAL A 624 -17.95 27.11 -47.76
N PRO A 625 -17.30 27.73 -46.74
CA PRO A 625 -15.97 28.34 -46.91
C PRO A 625 -14.82 27.32 -46.76
N ALA A 626 -15.04 26.27 -45.98
CA ALA A 626 -14.11 25.18 -45.69
C ALA A 626 -14.89 23.98 -45.14
N GLY A 627 -14.30 22.77 -45.24
CA GLY A 627 -14.89 21.55 -44.72
C GLY A 627 -16.07 21.02 -45.54
N GLU A 628 -16.88 20.16 -44.91
CA GLU A 628 -18.07 19.54 -45.49
C GLU A 628 -19.33 19.95 -44.73
N LEU A 629 -20.43 20.16 -45.46
CA LEU A 629 -21.76 20.39 -44.92
C LEU A 629 -22.60 19.13 -45.14
N THR A 630 -23.45 18.74 -44.18
CA THR A 630 -24.32 17.57 -44.28
C THR A 630 -25.67 17.85 -43.62
N TYR A 631 -26.76 17.46 -44.27
CA TYR A 631 -28.13 17.60 -43.75
C TYR A 631 -28.88 16.26 -43.74
N ASP A 632 -29.43 15.88 -42.59
CA ASP A 632 -30.38 14.77 -42.46
C ASP A 632 -31.82 15.31 -42.53
N GLU A 633 -32.53 15.02 -43.64
CA GLU A 633 -33.92 15.44 -43.86
C GLU A 633 -34.92 14.83 -42.86
N LYS A 634 -34.62 13.65 -42.32
CA LYS A 634 -35.51 12.89 -41.44
C LYS A 634 -35.39 13.34 -39.99
N GLU A 635 -34.18 13.58 -39.51
CA GLU A 635 -33.91 14.16 -38.18
C GLU A 635 -33.95 15.70 -38.19
N LYS A 636 -33.99 16.32 -39.38
CA LYS A 636 -33.94 17.78 -39.62
C LYS A 636 -32.71 18.45 -39.02
N LYS A 637 -31.56 17.82 -39.19
CA LYS A 637 -30.31 18.21 -38.55
C LYS A 637 -29.26 18.61 -39.58
N LEU A 638 -28.69 19.81 -39.41
CA LEU A 638 -27.56 20.30 -40.20
C LEU A 638 -26.27 20.19 -39.38
N VAL A 639 -25.22 19.69 -40.02
CA VAL A 639 -23.87 19.56 -39.46
C VAL A 639 -22.85 20.16 -40.44
N TRP A 640 -22.01 21.06 -39.94
CA TRP A 640 -20.83 21.57 -40.64
C TRP A 640 -19.58 21.02 -39.95
N HIS A 641 -18.78 20.25 -40.68
CA HIS A 641 -17.55 19.62 -40.19
C HIS A 641 -16.33 20.21 -40.91
N ILE A 642 -15.27 20.51 -40.18
CA ILE A 642 -14.02 21.08 -40.70
C ILE A 642 -12.84 20.37 -40.03
N ASP A 643 -12.04 19.66 -40.83
CA ASP A 643 -10.91 18.88 -40.31
C ASP A 643 -9.86 19.75 -39.59
N GLU A 644 -9.62 20.97 -40.09
CA GLU A 644 -8.58 21.89 -39.61
C GLU A 644 -8.92 23.36 -39.94
N MET A 645 -8.63 24.27 -39.01
CA MET A 645 -8.60 25.73 -39.23
C MET A 645 -7.22 26.27 -38.83
N PRO A 646 -6.34 26.58 -39.81
CA PRO A 646 -5.00 27.08 -39.54
C PRO A 646 -4.99 28.60 -39.36
N LEU A 647 -3.99 29.12 -38.62
CA LEU A 647 -3.76 30.56 -38.34
C LEU A 647 -3.42 31.44 -39.57
N SER A 648 -3.71 30.96 -40.77
CA SER A 648 -3.72 31.76 -42.00
C SER A 648 -5.13 32.24 -42.39
N VAL A 649 -6.16 31.85 -41.63
CA VAL A 649 -7.56 32.21 -41.85
C VAL A 649 -8.22 32.52 -40.49
N ASP A 650 -8.34 33.80 -40.17
CA ASP A 650 -8.82 34.27 -38.86
C ASP A 650 -10.33 34.01 -38.66
N VAL A 651 -11.11 33.96 -39.75
CA VAL A 651 -12.57 33.79 -39.73
C VAL A 651 -13.04 32.90 -40.88
N LEU A 652 -13.92 31.94 -40.57
CA LEU A 652 -14.67 31.14 -41.54
C LEU A 652 -16.16 31.51 -41.46
N ALA A 653 -16.75 31.90 -42.59
CA ALA A 653 -18.15 32.31 -42.71
C ALA A 653 -18.95 31.32 -43.56
N LEU A 654 -19.75 30.47 -42.93
CA LEU A 654 -20.72 29.61 -43.60
C LEU A 654 -22.04 30.39 -43.78
N GLN A 655 -22.58 30.42 -44.98
CA GLN A 655 -23.87 31.07 -45.27
C GLN A 655 -24.83 30.07 -45.95
N PHE A 656 -26.09 30.00 -45.53
CA PHE A 656 -27.10 29.14 -46.16
C PHE A 656 -28.54 29.67 -46.02
N PRO A 657 -29.41 29.48 -47.03
CA PRO A 657 -30.83 29.76 -46.91
C PRO A 657 -31.61 28.58 -46.31
N LEU A 658 -32.65 28.89 -45.54
CA LEU A 658 -33.65 27.95 -45.03
C LEU A 658 -35.04 28.52 -45.34
N THR A 659 -35.91 27.75 -45.99
CA THR A 659 -37.26 28.19 -46.36
C THR A 659 -38.30 27.59 -45.43
N LEU A 660 -39.18 28.41 -44.85
CA LEU A 660 -40.31 27.98 -44.05
C LEU A 660 -41.52 27.70 -44.94
N ASN A 661 -41.74 26.46 -45.34
CA ASN A 661 -42.87 26.06 -46.20
C ASN A 661 -44.24 26.42 -45.56
N LYS A 662 -44.31 26.40 -44.23
CA LYS A 662 -45.54 26.67 -43.48
C LYS A 662 -45.30 27.02 -42.01
N ALA A 663 -45.54 28.28 -41.66
CA ALA A 663 -45.57 28.72 -40.27
C ALA A 663 -46.59 27.95 -39.41
N ASN A 664 -46.16 27.50 -38.22
CA ASN A 664 -47.00 26.88 -37.20
C ASN A 664 -47.36 27.92 -36.11
N PRO A 665 -48.63 28.28 -35.87
CA PRO A 665 -49.02 29.29 -34.88
C PRO A 665 -48.66 29.01 -33.40
N SER A 666 -48.09 27.85 -33.09
CA SER A 666 -47.56 27.51 -31.75
C SER A 666 -46.04 27.32 -31.71
N GLN A 667 -45.33 27.65 -32.79
CA GLN A 667 -43.87 27.58 -32.87
C GLN A 667 -43.30 28.99 -32.63
N THR A 668 -42.19 29.06 -31.89
CA THR A 668 -41.52 30.33 -31.55
C THR A 668 -40.03 30.35 -31.92
N GLN A 669 -39.45 29.19 -32.22
CA GLN A 669 -38.08 29.06 -32.72
C GLN A 669 -38.08 28.31 -34.06
N LEU A 670 -37.23 28.75 -34.98
CA LEU A 670 -36.93 28.10 -36.24
C LEU A 670 -35.81 27.06 -36.07
N THR A 671 -34.87 27.28 -35.15
CA THR A 671 -33.73 26.38 -34.90
C THR A 671 -33.56 26.05 -33.41
N SER A 672 -32.75 25.02 -33.13
CA SER A 672 -32.06 24.90 -31.84
C SER A 672 -31.00 25.98 -31.68
N LYS A 673 -30.38 26.07 -30.49
CA LYS A 673 -29.04 26.66 -30.37
C LYS A 673 -28.04 25.85 -31.19
N VAL A 674 -27.04 26.52 -31.75
CA VAL A 674 -25.97 25.85 -32.51
C VAL A 674 -24.93 25.33 -31.52
N ARG A 675 -24.69 24.02 -31.48
CA ARG A 675 -23.62 23.44 -30.66
C ARG A 675 -22.37 23.33 -31.51
N VAL A 676 -21.27 23.94 -31.05
CA VAL A 676 -19.98 23.87 -31.74
C VAL A 676 -18.95 23.21 -30.84
N THR A 677 -18.25 22.20 -31.36
CA THR A 677 -17.07 21.61 -30.73
C THR A 677 -15.87 21.74 -31.64
N ALA A 678 -14.69 21.89 -31.06
CA ALA A 678 -13.40 21.83 -31.77
C ALA A 678 -12.33 21.26 -30.83
N ILE A 679 -11.15 20.95 -31.35
CA ILE A 679 -9.97 20.61 -30.55
C ILE A 679 -8.85 21.60 -30.89
N ASP A 680 -8.31 22.25 -29.87
CA ASP A 680 -7.09 23.05 -29.97
C ASP A 680 -5.91 22.13 -30.29
N GLN A 681 -5.18 22.40 -31.37
CA GLN A 681 -4.08 21.53 -31.81
C GLN A 681 -2.85 21.57 -30.88
N VAL A 682 -2.63 22.68 -30.18
CA VAL A 682 -1.43 22.95 -29.37
C VAL A 682 -1.62 22.40 -27.96
N THR A 683 -2.78 22.66 -27.35
CA THR A 683 -3.08 22.20 -25.98
C THR A 683 -3.67 20.78 -25.95
N GLY A 684 -4.27 20.34 -27.06
CA GLY A 684 -5.06 19.10 -27.15
C GLY A 684 -6.39 19.12 -26.40
N LYS A 685 -6.83 20.28 -25.87
CA LYS A 685 -8.09 20.42 -25.12
C LYS A 685 -9.27 20.65 -26.06
N GLN A 686 -10.43 20.12 -25.70
CA GLN A 686 -11.67 20.37 -26.41
C GLN A 686 -12.22 21.78 -26.11
N ILE A 687 -12.68 22.45 -27.14
CA ILE A 687 -13.47 23.70 -27.09
C ILE A 687 -14.95 23.32 -27.28
N LEU A 688 -15.84 23.95 -26.52
CA LEU A 688 -17.29 23.81 -26.64
C LEU A 688 -17.93 25.21 -26.57
N LEU A 689 -18.54 25.63 -27.67
CA LEU A 689 -19.26 26.89 -27.80
C LEU A 689 -20.74 26.62 -28.09
N ILE A 690 -21.60 27.56 -27.72
CA ILE A 690 -23.05 27.51 -27.97
C ILE A 690 -23.46 28.81 -28.67
N GLY A 691 -23.70 28.73 -29.97
CA GLY A 691 -24.33 29.81 -30.75
C GLY A 691 -25.83 29.91 -30.48
N ASP A 692 -26.42 31.07 -30.74
CA ASP A 692 -27.82 31.33 -30.42
C ASP A 692 -28.84 30.58 -31.28
N GLU A 693 -30.07 30.53 -30.78
CA GLU A 693 -31.25 29.99 -31.46
C GLU A 693 -31.97 31.10 -32.23
N VAL A 694 -32.45 30.80 -33.44
CA VAL A 694 -33.14 31.77 -34.31
C VAL A 694 -34.66 31.59 -34.21
N GLY A 695 -35.37 32.72 -34.11
CA GLY A 695 -36.82 32.81 -33.91
C GLY A 695 -37.68 32.68 -35.17
N LEU A 696 -38.99 32.82 -34.97
CA LEU A 696 -40.01 33.13 -35.99
C LEU A 696 -40.63 34.51 -35.73
#